data_AF-A0A166ZRR1-F1
#
_entry.id   AF-A0A166ZRR1-F1
#
_cell.length_a   1.000
_cell.length_b   1.000
_cell.length_c   1.000
_cell.angle_alpha   90.00
_cell.angle_beta   90.00
_cell.angle_gamma   90.00
#
_symmetry.space_group_name_H-M   'P 1'
#
loop_
_entity.id
_entity.type
_entity.pdbx_description
1 polymer ?
#
loop_
_entity_poly.entity_id
_entity_poly.type
_entity_poly.pdbx_seq_one_letter_code
_entity_poly.pdbx_strand_id
1 'polypeptide(L)'
;MIQGKFMTHEAEVTRVSTGLPGLDEVIDCLRIGDNVVWRVDHVDDYQRFIDSFVQAAVARNRSIIYLRFGHHPPLVEASPNVRVVHLDALSGFEAFTEHVYRLITDHGRGAFYVFDCLSDLLEDWATDLMVGNLFRVVCPYLFELDTVAYFGLLNDRHSHTTVARIRETTQVLMDMRRTASECHVQPVKVWRRQSPTMFLPHRHRGHRFEPVIDSSDATRVQTALQPDHSQGPQRQLDYWDTLFLEAARQLERPDDEEGQAAQVERLCRVLLGRDERILGLARRFFRLEDLMAIRARVIGSGYIGGKAAGMLLARRILLDTDTATWEEHLEPHDSFFLGTDVYYSFLVHNGLWPLLMRQHEPEGYYSEGRELHARMLKGELPEETRLELARMLDYFGQYPILVRSSSLLEDGFGNAFAGKYDSVFLVNQGAPEERLARLEEAIRQVFASTMGEDALVYRQQRGLDGMEEPMALLLQRVNGRYHGRHYLPDAAGVGVSRNIFTWDPQMDPAAGMARLVVGLGTRAVDRNDDDHACVVPLDQPEKRPFRDDEDAMRFSQHQADTLDVTDNVLTSVPLRQLASLDADMERILGWCGEQDREAVRRARDHGLTPPWRISFAPLLSRTRFVPLMQQLLGTLEATYEYPVDVEFTVHIGLEGQPSFNLVQCRPLQTLGQNRPVTVPEAVSSDRLLLATQGHFMGGSMDQPIHRVIRVDGGRYSALTSHQKFAVARLVGQINRAMKNRDDCPTLLIGPGRWGTSTPELGVPIRFADISRMAVLMEVAELGGGVVPDLSYGSHFFQDLVESRIAYVAVRPHDRHTDYRPEWLNRAPREVIDEDVLDGLDADVLSAVTVHDVTGVGLRLLADVVSQRLVCYQEGK
;
A
#
# COMPACT_ATOMS: atom_id res chain seq x y z
N MET A 1 -16.66 3.39 -26.59
CA MET A 1 -15.75 4.23 -27.41
C MET A 1 -15.13 3.51 -28.61
N ILE A 2 -14.90 2.19 -28.57
CA ILE A 2 -14.25 1.42 -29.66
C ILE A 2 -15.07 1.42 -30.97
N GLN A 3 -16.41 1.35 -30.91
CA GLN A 3 -17.28 1.39 -32.10
C GLN A 3 -17.24 2.72 -32.87
N GLY A 4 -16.94 3.85 -32.21
CA GLY A 4 -16.98 5.17 -32.84
C GLY A 4 -15.81 5.46 -33.79
N LYS A 5 -14.61 4.94 -33.50
CA LYS A 5 -13.42 5.10 -34.34
C LYS A 5 -13.31 4.05 -35.47
N PHE A 6 -13.98 2.90 -35.36
CA PHE A 6 -14.06 1.94 -36.46
C PHE A 6 -14.76 2.53 -37.71
N MET A 7 -15.48 3.64 -37.59
CA MET A 7 -16.20 4.27 -38.70
C MET A 7 -15.36 5.27 -39.53
N THR A 8 -14.21 5.76 -39.03
CA THR A 8 -13.51 6.91 -39.67
C THR A 8 -12.24 6.57 -40.45
N HIS A 9 -11.79 5.31 -40.47
CA HIS A 9 -10.61 4.90 -41.27
C HIS A 9 -11.02 4.31 -42.63
N GLU A 10 -11.21 5.17 -43.63
CA GLU A 10 -11.12 4.79 -45.05
C GLU A 10 -9.64 4.91 -45.48
N ALA A 11 -8.79 3.98 -45.03
CA ALA A 11 -7.45 3.80 -45.59
C ALA A 11 -7.54 2.79 -46.75
N GLU A 12 -6.81 3.03 -47.86
CA GLU A 12 -6.65 2.06 -48.94
C GLU A 12 -6.31 0.66 -48.38
N VAL A 13 -7.12 -0.34 -48.72
CA VAL A 13 -7.01 -1.69 -48.17
C VAL A 13 -5.73 -2.36 -48.66
N THR A 14 -4.65 -2.21 -47.88
CA THR A 14 -3.36 -2.84 -48.18
C THR A 14 -3.43 -4.31 -47.77
N ARG A 15 -3.44 -5.20 -48.76
CA ARG A 15 -3.51 -6.66 -48.56
C ARG A 15 -2.16 -7.22 -48.11
N VAL A 16 -2.20 -8.11 -47.14
CA VAL A 16 -1.07 -8.86 -46.59
C VAL A 16 -1.37 -10.35 -46.74
N SER A 17 -0.38 -11.14 -47.17
CA SER A 17 -0.55 -12.57 -47.35
C SER A 17 -0.26 -13.32 -46.06
N THR A 18 -1.04 -14.36 -45.78
CA THR A 18 -0.78 -15.35 -44.71
C THR A 18 0.39 -16.28 -45.02
N GLY A 19 0.94 -16.22 -46.24
CA GLY A 19 1.90 -17.20 -46.77
C GLY A 19 1.25 -18.49 -47.28
N LEU A 20 -0.06 -18.64 -47.08
CA LEU A 20 -0.86 -19.76 -47.56
C LEU A 20 -1.89 -19.25 -48.57
N PRO A 21 -1.63 -19.37 -49.89
CA PRO A 21 -2.54 -18.83 -50.91
C PRO A 21 -3.98 -19.31 -50.79
N GLY A 22 -4.17 -20.60 -50.45
CA GLY A 22 -5.50 -21.15 -50.23
C GLY A 22 -6.22 -20.57 -49.01
N LEU A 23 -5.49 -20.13 -47.97
CA LEU A 23 -6.09 -19.45 -46.82
C LEU A 23 -6.41 -17.99 -47.17
N ASP A 24 -5.53 -17.33 -47.91
CA ASP A 24 -5.76 -15.96 -48.43
C ASP A 24 -7.04 -15.88 -49.28
N GLU A 25 -7.35 -16.92 -50.07
CA GLU A 25 -8.62 -17.02 -50.81
C GLU A 25 -9.85 -17.13 -49.89
N VAL A 26 -9.74 -17.86 -48.77
CA VAL A 26 -10.84 -18.08 -47.83
C VAL A 26 -11.18 -16.80 -47.06
N ILE A 27 -10.17 -16.06 -46.60
CA ILE A 27 -10.35 -14.90 -45.71
C ILE A 27 -10.25 -13.54 -46.42
N ASP A 28 -10.08 -13.50 -47.75
CA ASP A 28 -9.79 -12.29 -48.55
C ASP A 28 -8.51 -11.57 -48.08
N CYS A 29 -7.42 -12.35 -47.96
CA CYS A 29 -6.12 -11.94 -47.41
C CYS A 29 -6.21 -11.40 -45.97
N LEU A 30 -5.05 -11.18 -45.36
CA LEU A 30 -4.94 -10.27 -44.22
C LEU A 30 -4.95 -8.83 -44.71
N ARG A 31 -5.34 -7.92 -43.82
CA ARG A 31 -5.28 -6.47 -44.05
C ARG A 31 -4.37 -5.84 -43.01
N ILE A 32 -3.71 -4.76 -43.39
CA ILE A 32 -3.05 -3.88 -42.44
C ILE A 32 -4.05 -3.46 -41.35
N GLY A 33 -3.65 -3.60 -40.09
CA GLY A 33 -4.49 -3.46 -38.89
C GLY A 33 -5.04 -4.79 -38.35
N ASP A 34 -4.90 -5.93 -39.04
CA ASP A 34 -5.45 -7.20 -38.55
C ASP A 34 -4.68 -7.73 -37.34
N ASN A 35 -5.36 -7.81 -36.19
CA ASN A 35 -5.00 -8.71 -35.11
C ASN A 35 -5.61 -10.10 -35.40
N VAL A 36 -4.73 -11.08 -35.57
CA VAL A 36 -5.03 -12.46 -35.97
C VAL A 36 -4.85 -13.39 -34.78
N VAL A 37 -5.94 -13.97 -34.31
CA VAL A 37 -5.93 -14.92 -33.20
C VAL A 37 -6.17 -16.32 -33.72
N TRP A 38 -5.25 -17.22 -33.41
CA TRP A 38 -5.35 -18.65 -33.68
C TRP A 38 -5.69 -19.41 -32.42
N ARG A 39 -6.83 -20.07 -32.41
CA ARG A 39 -7.23 -21.03 -31.38
C ARG A 39 -6.85 -22.43 -31.84
N VAL A 40 -5.92 -23.06 -31.13
CA VAL A 40 -5.31 -24.34 -31.51
C VAL A 40 -5.42 -25.35 -30.37
N ASP A 41 -5.29 -26.63 -30.69
CA ASP A 41 -5.21 -27.68 -29.67
C ASP A 41 -3.76 -27.83 -29.13
N HIS A 42 -2.75 -27.57 -29.96
CA HIS A 42 -1.32 -27.62 -29.60
C HIS A 42 -0.53 -26.43 -30.15
N VAL A 43 0.54 -26.01 -29.45
CA VAL A 43 1.39 -24.89 -29.89
C VAL A 43 2.09 -25.18 -31.24
N ASP A 44 2.49 -26.43 -31.49
CA ASP A 44 3.11 -26.84 -32.76
C ASP A 44 2.18 -26.62 -33.97
N ASP A 45 0.87 -26.63 -33.74
CA ASP A 45 -0.12 -26.34 -34.77
C ASP A 45 -0.19 -24.84 -35.08
N TYR A 46 -0.01 -23.98 -34.08
CA TYR A 46 0.12 -22.53 -34.25
C TYR A 46 1.41 -22.15 -35.00
N GLN A 47 2.54 -22.80 -34.67
CA GLN A 47 3.84 -22.53 -35.31
C GLN A 47 3.79 -22.64 -36.83
N ARG A 48 3.08 -23.63 -37.39
CA ARG A 48 2.96 -23.85 -38.85
C ARG A 48 2.42 -22.64 -39.61
N PHE A 49 1.47 -21.93 -39.01
CA PHE A 49 0.86 -20.74 -39.60
C PHE A 49 1.78 -19.52 -39.45
N ILE A 50 2.51 -19.45 -38.34
CA ILE A 50 3.53 -18.43 -38.13
C ILE A 50 4.66 -18.58 -39.15
N ASP A 51 5.19 -19.79 -39.35
CA ASP A 51 6.28 -20.05 -40.29
C ASP A 51 5.95 -19.54 -41.70
N SER A 52 4.75 -19.87 -42.17
CA SER A 52 4.25 -19.45 -43.48
C SER A 52 4.13 -17.93 -43.58
N PHE A 53 3.57 -17.29 -42.55
CA PHE A 53 3.39 -15.84 -42.48
C PHE A 53 4.74 -15.10 -42.43
N VAL A 54 5.66 -15.54 -41.55
CA VAL A 54 6.99 -14.97 -41.38
C VAL A 54 7.79 -15.06 -42.68
N GLN A 55 7.82 -16.23 -43.33
CA GLN A 55 8.50 -16.40 -44.62
C GLN A 55 7.94 -15.44 -45.69
N ALA A 56 6.61 -15.31 -45.77
CA ALA A 56 5.96 -14.43 -46.74
C ALA A 56 6.15 -12.93 -46.45
N ALA A 57 6.33 -12.56 -45.19
CA ALA A 57 6.61 -11.19 -44.75
C ALA A 57 8.08 -10.82 -44.98
N VAL A 58 9.03 -11.70 -44.63
CA VAL A 58 10.46 -11.53 -44.90
C VAL A 58 10.74 -11.42 -46.39
N ALA A 59 10.09 -12.26 -47.22
CA ALA A 59 10.21 -12.18 -48.68
C ALA A 59 9.75 -10.84 -49.26
N ARG A 60 8.91 -10.09 -48.54
CA ARG A 60 8.43 -8.73 -48.89
C ARG A 60 9.19 -7.63 -48.14
N ASN A 61 10.33 -7.96 -47.54
CA ASN A 61 11.19 -7.06 -46.78
C ASN A 61 10.45 -6.33 -45.63
N ARG A 62 9.50 -6.99 -44.99
CA ARG A 62 8.83 -6.47 -43.79
C ARG A 62 9.69 -6.73 -42.54
N SER A 63 9.61 -5.83 -41.57
CA SER A 63 10.19 -6.01 -40.25
C SER A 63 9.23 -6.80 -39.37
N ILE A 64 9.75 -7.80 -38.66
CA ILE A 64 8.98 -8.68 -37.78
C ILE A 64 9.57 -8.61 -36.37
N ILE A 65 8.70 -8.43 -35.38
CA ILE A 65 9.05 -8.40 -33.96
C ILE A 65 8.37 -9.60 -33.32
N TYR A 66 9.19 -10.55 -32.89
CA TYR A 66 8.73 -11.73 -32.18
C TYR A 66 8.89 -11.52 -30.68
N LEU A 67 7.76 -11.51 -29.96
CA LEU A 67 7.66 -11.30 -28.54
C LEU A 67 7.61 -12.67 -27.84
N ARG A 68 8.71 -13.00 -27.17
CA ARG A 68 8.94 -14.30 -26.54
C ARG A 68 8.73 -14.21 -25.02
N PHE A 69 7.79 -14.98 -24.51
CA PHE A 69 7.46 -15.11 -23.09
C PHE A 69 6.97 -16.50 -22.69
N GLY A 70 6.63 -17.35 -23.66
CA GLY A 70 6.09 -18.69 -23.41
C GLY A 70 7.14 -19.70 -22.97
N HIS A 71 6.69 -20.75 -22.31
CA HIS A 71 7.50 -21.87 -21.83
C HIS A 71 7.84 -22.88 -22.94
N HIS A 72 7.18 -22.76 -24.09
CA HIS A 72 7.41 -23.60 -25.26
C HIS A 72 8.70 -23.21 -26.03
N PRO A 73 9.21 -24.11 -26.91
CA PRO A 73 10.31 -23.78 -27.82
C PRO A 73 10.03 -22.51 -28.67
N PRO A 74 11.06 -21.77 -29.10
CA PRO A 74 10.89 -20.61 -29.97
C PRO A 74 10.09 -20.93 -31.22
N LEU A 75 9.04 -20.12 -31.46
CA LEU A 75 8.20 -20.26 -32.65
C LEU A 75 8.91 -19.73 -33.89
N VAL A 76 9.77 -18.70 -33.71
CA VAL A 76 10.50 -18.05 -34.79
C VAL A 76 11.96 -17.86 -34.38
N GLU A 77 12.88 -18.13 -35.30
CA GLU A 77 14.32 -17.87 -35.13
C GLU A 77 14.71 -16.44 -35.54
N ALA A 78 15.77 -15.92 -34.93
CA ALA A 78 16.30 -14.59 -35.26
C ALA A 78 16.90 -14.55 -36.67
N SER A 79 16.60 -13.49 -37.43
CA SER A 79 17.13 -13.27 -38.77
C SER A 79 17.24 -11.76 -39.05
N PRO A 80 17.85 -11.29 -40.17
CA PRO A 80 18.03 -9.86 -40.42
C PRO A 80 16.74 -9.01 -40.38
N ASN A 81 15.59 -9.63 -40.69
CA ASN A 81 14.28 -8.99 -40.70
C ASN A 81 13.40 -9.41 -39.50
N VAL A 82 13.90 -10.30 -38.63
CA VAL A 82 13.17 -10.82 -37.46
C VAL A 82 13.95 -10.50 -36.18
N ARG A 83 13.41 -9.60 -35.38
CA ARG A 83 13.93 -9.28 -34.05
C ARG A 83 13.18 -10.09 -33.00
N VAL A 84 13.92 -10.89 -32.23
CA VAL A 84 13.39 -11.62 -31.07
C VAL A 84 13.57 -10.77 -29.82
N VAL A 85 12.49 -10.55 -29.09
CA VAL A 85 12.48 -9.79 -27.84
C VAL A 85 11.91 -10.66 -26.73
N HIS A 86 12.70 -10.86 -25.67
CA HIS A 86 12.28 -11.61 -24.50
C HIS A 86 11.54 -10.68 -23.54
N LEU A 87 10.35 -11.10 -23.13
CA LEU A 87 9.53 -10.45 -22.13
C LEU A 87 9.44 -11.35 -20.89
N ASP A 88 9.55 -10.74 -19.72
CA ASP A 88 9.40 -11.43 -18.45
C ASP A 88 7.96 -11.31 -17.96
N ALA A 89 7.17 -12.38 -18.07
CA ALA A 89 5.80 -12.40 -17.57
C ALA A 89 5.72 -12.37 -16.04
N LEU A 90 6.78 -12.81 -15.34
CA LEU A 90 6.86 -12.77 -13.88
C LEU A 90 7.06 -11.35 -13.36
N SER A 91 7.47 -10.41 -14.20
CA SER A 91 7.65 -9.00 -13.78
C SER A 91 6.35 -8.37 -13.30
N GLY A 92 5.19 -8.78 -13.84
CA GLY A 92 3.87 -8.22 -13.51
C GLY A 92 3.10 -7.84 -14.77
N PHE A 93 1.80 -7.59 -14.64
CA PHE A 93 0.94 -7.26 -15.78
C PHE A 93 1.30 -5.89 -16.39
N GLU A 94 1.60 -4.91 -15.55
CA GLU A 94 1.80 -3.52 -15.93
C GLU A 94 3.18 -3.29 -16.58
N ALA A 95 4.25 -3.85 -16.04
CA ALA A 95 5.61 -3.85 -16.57
C ALA A 95 5.68 -4.64 -17.88
N PHE A 96 5.00 -5.79 -17.96
CA PHE A 96 4.91 -6.56 -19.20
C PHE A 96 4.22 -5.74 -20.31
N THR A 97 3.04 -5.18 -20.01
CA THR A 97 2.28 -4.40 -20.98
C THR A 97 2.97 -3.09 -21.35
N GLU A 98 3.66 -2.45 -20.41
CA GLU A 98 4.49 -1.27 -20.65
C GLU A 98 5.65 -1.58 -21.60
N HIS A 99 6.36 -2.69 -21.39
CA HIS A 99 7.43 -3.10 -22.28
C HIS A 99 6.88 -3.38 -23.69
N VAL A 100 5.75 -4.07 -23.80
CA VAL A 100 5.06 -4.28 -25.09
C VAL A 100 4.67 -2.93 -25.72
N TYR A 101 4.12 -2.00 -24.94
CA TYR A 101 3.70 -0.68 -25.42
C TYR A 101 4.87 0.14 -25.95
N ARG A 102 6.00 0.18 -25.22
CA ARG A 102 7.25 0.83 -25.66
C ARG A 102 7.79 0.20 -26.93
N LEU A 103 7.84 -1.14 -27.01
CA LEU A 103 8.30 -1.84 -28.21
C LEU A 103 7.46 -1.49 -29.44
N ILE A 104 6.13 -1.46 -29.29
CA ILE A 104 5.22 -1.09 -30.36
C ILE A 104 5.44 0.36 -30.79
N THR A 105 5.68 1.26 -29.83
CA THR A 105 5.95 2.68 -30.07
C THR A 105 7.27 2.89 -30.83
N ASP A 106 8.34 2.22 -30.40
CA ASP A 106 9.68 2.36 -30.96
C ASP A 106 9.81 1.85 -32.40
N HIS A 107 9.17 0.73 -32.68
CA HIS A 107 9.25 0.11 -34.02
C HIS A 107 8.15 0.60 -34.96
N GLY A 108 7.12 1.22 -34.40
CA GLY A 108 6.20 2.09 -35.10
C GLY A 108 5.34 1.42 -36.18
N ARG A 109 4.90 2.27 -37.11
CA ARG A 109 3.85 1.97 -38.09
C ARG A 109 4.32 0.98 -39.16
N GLY A 110 3.56 -0.10 -39.38
CA GLY A 110 3.80 -1.06 -40.46
C GLY A 110 4.77 -2.21 -40.16
N ALA A 111 5.27 -2.35 -38.92
CA ALA A 111 5.94 -3.55 -38.45
C ALA A 111 4.93 -4.68 -38.19
N PHE A 112 5.36 -5.94 -38.33
CA PHE A 112 4.53 -7.11 -38.01
C PHE A 112 4.95 -7.73 -36.68
N TYR A 113 3.97 -8.21 -35.91
CA TYR A 113 4.20 -8.74 -34.58
C TYR A 113 3.78 -10.20 -34.51
N VAL A 114 4.60 -11.02 -33.86
CA VAL A 114 4.28 -12.40 -33.52
C VAL A 114 4.41 -12.53 -32.03
N PHE A 115 3.38 -13.02 -31.36
CA PHE A 115 3.39 -13.31 -29.93
C PHE A 115 3.46 -14.82 -29.73
N ASP A 116 4.13 -15.22 -28.64
CA ASP A 116 3.97 -16.56 -28.07
C ASP A 116 2.52 -16.88 -27.72
N CYS A 117 2.25 -18.13 -27.36
CA CYS A 117 0.92 -18.54 -26.95
C CYS A 117 0.50 -17.79 -25.68
N LEU A 118 -0.58 -17.01 -25.77
CA LEU A 118 -1.10 -16.25 -24.63
C LEU A 118 -1.58 -17.15 -23.49
N SER A 119 -1.86 -18.43 -23.76
CA SER A 119 -2.23 -19.40 -22.73
C SER A 119 -1.09 -19.71 -21.75
N ASP A 120 0.17 -19.47 -22.12
CA ASP A 120 1.30 -19.66 -21.21
C ASP A 120 1.31 -18.60 -20.10
N LEU A 121 0.75 -17.41 -20.34
CA LEU A 121 0.64 -16.34 -19.35
C LEU A 121 -0.27 -16.70 -18.16
N LEU A 122 -1.12 -17.73 -18.30
CA LEU A 122 -1.97 -18.19 -17.20
C LEU A 122 -1.15 -18.84 -16.09
N GLU A 123 0.01 -19.41 -16.40
CA GLU A 123 0.88 -20.00 -15.40
C GLU A 123 1.50 -18.91 -14.51
N ASP A 124 1.77 -17.73 -15.09
CA ASP A 124 2.43 -16.61 -14.41
C ASP A 124 1.45 -15.62 -13.75
N TRP A 125 0.32 -15.33 -14.39
CA TRP A 125 -0.66 -14.33 -13.90
C TRP A 125 -1.84 -14.95 -13.17
N ALA A 126 -2.00 -16.28 -13.25
CA ALA A 126 -3.05 -17.05 -12.62
C ALA A 126 -4.51 -16.67 -12.97
N THR A 127 -4.76 -15.71 -13.87
CA THR A 127 -6.13 -15.27 -14.18
C THR A 127 -6.33 -15.02 -15.67
N ASP A 128 -7.45 -15.53 -16.19
CA ASP A 128 -7.88 -15.27 -17.57
C ASP A 128 -8.22 -13.80 -17.80
N LEU A 129 -8.66 -13.12 -16.73
CA LEU A 129 -9.05 -11.72 -16.75
C LEU A 129 -7.88 -10.83 -17.20
N MET A 130 -6.66 -11.10 -16.73
CA MET A 130 -5.46 -10.36 -17.15
C MET A 130 -5.09 -10.62 -18.61
N VAL A 131 -5.20 -11.87 -19.10
CA VAL A 131 -4.98 -12.17 -20.53
C VAL A 131 -5.99 -11.43 -21.41
N GLY A 132 -7.26 -11.38 -21.00
CA GLY A 132 -8.29 -10.59 -21.69
C GLY A 132 -7.98 -9.08 -21.68
N ASN A 133 -7.49 -8.55 -20.55
CA ASN A 133 -7.11 -7.15 -20.42
C ASN A 133 -5.89 -6.79 -21.26
N LEU A 134 -4.86 -7.65 -21.31
CA LEU A 134 -3.70 -7.51 -22.20
C LEU A 134 -4.19 -7.30 -23.64
N PHE A 135 -5.12 -8.15 -24.08
CA PHE A 135 -5.65 -8.09 -25.43
C PHE A 135 -6.41 -6.78 -25.71
N ARG A 136 -7.20 -6.30 -24.74
CA ARG A 136 -7.92 -5.02 -24.83
C ARG A 136 -7.00 -3.80 -24.84
N VAL A 137 -5.80 -3.90 -24.26
CA VAL A 137 -4.82 -2.82 -24.22
C VAL A 137 -3.97 -2.79 -25.49
N VAL A 138 -3.41 -3.94 -25.87
CA VAL A 138 -2.39 -4.03 -26.92
C VAL A 138 -2.99 -3.97 -28.32
N CYS A 139 -4.09 -4.67 -28.57
CA CYS A 139 -4.65 -4.78 -29.92
C CYS A 139 -5.16 -3.46 -30.51
N PRO A 140 -5.85 -2.57 -29.75
CA PRO A 140 -6.23 -1.26 -30.28
C PRO A 140 -5.02 -0.42 -30.67
N TYR A 141 -3.91 -0.50 -29.92
CA TYR A 141 -2.70 0.25 -30.23
C TYR A 141 -2.00 -0.27 -31.48
N LEU A 142 -1.89 -1.60 -31.60
CA LEU A 142 -1.41 -2.27 -32.82
C LEU A 142 -2.26 -1.92 -34.06
N PHE A 143 -3.57 -1.80 -33.88
CA PHE A 143 -4.51 -1.40 -34.94
C PHE A 143 -4.27 0.05 -35.38
N GLU A 144 -4.08 0.99 -34.44
CA GLU A 144 -3.80 2.41 -34.74
C GLU A 144 -2.47 2.61 -35.50
N LEU A 145 -1.52 1.69 -35.34
CA LEU A 145 -0.20 1.73 -35.99
C LEU A 145 -0.12 0.90 -37.27
N ASP A 146 -1.25 0.53 -37.90
CA ASP A 146 -1.26 -0.16 -39.19
C ASP A 146 -0.33 -1.39 -39.22
N THR A 147 -0.40 -2.21 -38.17
CA THR A 147 0.42 -3.43 -38.01
C THR A 147 -0.37 -4.68 -38.40
N VAL A 148 0.30 -5.83 -38.49
CA VAL A 148 -0.38 -7.14 -38.48
C VAL A 148 0.22 -7.94 -37.34
N ALA A 149 -0.63 -8.50 -36.49
CA ALA A 149 -0.20 -9.19 -35.28
C ALA A 149 -0.80 -10.59 -35.18
N TYR A 150 0.03 -11.58 -34.80
CA TYR A 150 -0.38 -12.98 -34.60
C TYR A 150 -0.35 -13.33 -33.11
N PHE A 151 -1.43 -13.95 -32.64
CA PHE A 151 -1.60 -14.43 -31.28
C PHE A 151 -2.07 -15.88 -31.28
N GLY A 152 -1.54 -16.70 -30.37
CA GLY A 152 -1.96 -18.09 -30.16
C GLY A 152 -2.76 -18.26 -28.87
N LEU A 153 -3.79 -19.10 -28.88
CA LEU A 153 -4.57 -19.51 -27.71
C LEU A 153 -4.84 -21.02 -27.77
N LEU A 154 -4.73 -21.68 -26.63
CA LEU A 154 -5.12 -23.08 -26.48
C LEU A 154 -6.64 -23.18 -26.24
N ASN A 155 -7.31 -24.08 -26.97
CA ASN A 155 -8.76 -24.21 -26.99
C ASN A 155 -9.42 -24.48 -25.63
N ASP A 156 -8.70 -25.12 -24.71
CA ASP A 156 -9.22 -25.67 -23.45
C ASP A 156 -8.61 -25.03 -22.20
N ARG A 157 -7.92 -23.89 -22.33
CA ARG A 157 -7.28 -23.20 -21.20
C ARG A 157 -7.95 -21.89 -20.79
N HIS A 158 -8.92 -21.40 -21.55
CA HIS A 158 -9.56 -20.11 -21.30
C HIS A 158 -11.08 -20.24 -21.18
N SER A 159 -11.65 -19.47 -20.25
CA SER A 159 -13.09 -19.32 -20.05
C SER A 159 -13.79 -18.72 -21.28
N HIS A 160 -15.07 -19.05 -21.43
CA HIS A 160 -15.91 -18.51 -22.49
C HIS A 160 -15.98 -16.97 -22.48
N THR A 161 -15.99 -16.35 -21.29
CA THR A 161 -16.01 -14.89 -21.13
C THR A 161 -14.76 -14.24 -21.69
N THR A 162 -13.58 -14.80 -21.41
CA THR A 162 -12.31 -14.27 -21.94
C THR A 162 -12.19 -14.46 -23.44
N VAL A 163 -12.60 -15.61 -23.97
CA VAL A 163 -12.65 -15.83 -25.43
C VAL A 163 -13.61 -14.85 -26.10
N ALA A 164 -14.75 -14.53 -25.47
CA ALA A 164 -15.67 -13.51 -25.97
C ALA A 164 -15.02 -12.11 -26.00
N ARG A 165 -14.33 -11.69 -24.93
CA ARG A 165 -13.59 -10.42 -24.88
C ARG A 165 -12.51 -10.33 -25.97
N ILE A 166 -11.73 -11.40 -26.16
CA ILE A 166 -10.72 -11.47 -27.24
C ILE A 166 -11.39 -11.37 -28.61
N ARG A 167 -12.48 -12.13 -28.81
CA ARG A 167 -13.25 -12.10 -30.06
C ARG A 167 -13.81 -10.73 -30.35
N GLU A 168 -14.26 -9.95 -29.36
CA GLU A 168 -14.76 -8.59 -29.58
C GLU A 168 -13.70 -7.65 -30.14
N THR A 169 -12.48 -7.70 -29.60
CA THR A 169 -11.38 -6.81 -29.99
C THR A 169 -10.65 -7.24 -31.27
N THR A 170 -10.54 -8.54 -31.54
CA THR A 170 -9.74 -9.05 -32.67
C THR A 170 -10.39 -8.82 -34.03
N GLN A 171 -9.60 -8.65 -35.09
CA GLN A 171 -10.11 -8.50 -36.45
C GLN A 171 -10.34 -9.84 -37.12
N VAL A 172 -9.41 -10.79 -36.92
CA VAL A 172 -9.50 -12.15 -37.45
C VAL A 172 -9.35 -13.15 -36.31
N LEU A 173 -10.30 -14.07 -36.18
CA LEU A 173 -10.26 -15.19 -35.24
C LEU A 173 -10.44 -16.48 -36.04
N MET A 174 -9.50 -17.42 -35.88
CA MET A 174 -9.51 -18.71 -36.55
C MET A 174 -9.40 -19.83 -35.51
N ASP A 175 -10.29 -20.80 -35.60
CA ASP A 175 -10.20 -22.06 -34.88
C ASP A 175 -9.50 -23.07 -35.79
N MET A 176 -8.47 -23.73 -35.26
CA MET A 176 -7.82 -24.86 -35.92
C MET A 176 -7.97 -26.08 -35.03
N ARG A 177 -8.48 -27.16 -35.61
CA ARG A 177 -8.59 -28.44 -34.93
C ARG A 177 -8.09 -29.58 -35.79
N ARG A 178 -7.52 -30.57 -35.12
CA ARG A 178 -6.97 -31.76 -35.75
C ARG A 178 -7.80 -32.99 -35.40
N THR A 179 -8.20 -33.73 -36.42
CA THR A 179 -8.66 -35.12 -36.27
C THR A 179 -7.49 -36.06 -36.56
N ALA A 180 -7.64 -37.36 -36.26
CA ALA A 180 -6.58 -38.35 -36.48
C ALA A 180 -6.04 -38.38 -37.94
N SER A 181 -6.81 -37.93 -38.92
CA SER A 181 -6.45 -37.96 -40.35
C SER A 181 -6.51 -36.62 -41.08
N GLU A 182 -7.17 -35.58 -40.55
CA GLU A 182 -7.40 -34.31 -41.26
C GLU A 182 -7.25 -33.10 -40.32
N CYS A 183 -6.67 -32.02 -40.86
CA CYS A 183 -6.59 -30.71 -40.23
C CYS A 183 -7.71 -29.80 -40.77
N HIS A 184 -8.45 -29.17 -39.87
CA HIS A 184 -9.56 -28.28 -40.18
C HIS A 184 -9.27 -26.87 -39.66
N VAL A 185 -9.44 -25.87 -40.52
CA VAL A 185 -9.38 -24.45 -40.13
C VAL A 185 -10.75 -23.83 -40.35
N GLN A 186 -11.26 -23.16 -39.34
CA GLN A 186 -12.55 -22.49 -39.37
C GLN A 186 -12.37 -21.02 -38.95
N PRO A 187 -12.53 -20.07 -39.87
CA PRO A 187 -12.72 -18.67 -39.50
C PRO A 187 -13.97 -18.53 -38.62
N VAL A 188 -13.82 -17.92 -37.44
CA VAL A 188 -14.90 -17.65 -36.47
C VAL A 188 -15.30 -16.17 -36.48
N LYS A 189 -14.35 -15.30 -36.81
CA LYS A 189 -14.56 -13.87 -37.04
C LYS A 189 -13.60 -13.40 -38.12
N VAL A 190 -14.11 -12.65 -39.09
CA VAL A 190 -13.29 -11.91 -40.06
C VAL A 190 -13.94 -10.55 -40.26
N TRP A 191 -13.29 -9.50 -39.77
CA TRP A 191 -13.90 -8.16 -39.69
C TRP A 191 -14.11 -7.55 -41.09
N ARG A 192 -15.34 -7.10 -41.35
CA ARG A 192 -15.78 -6.47 -42.62
C ARG A 192 -15.44 -7.28 -43.87
N ARG A 193 -15.52 -8.61 -43.77
CA ARG A 193 -15.29 -9.59 -44.84
C ARG A 193 -16.36 -10.67 -44.76
N GLN A 194 -16.91 -11.06 -45.91
CA GLN A 194 -17.93 -12.10 -45.99
C GLN A 194 -17.79 -12.87 -47.32
N SER A 195 -17.96 -14.18 -47.24
CA SER A 195 -18.21 -15.05 -48.40
C SER A 195 -19.19 -16.16 -47.98
N PRO A 196 -19.90 -16.81 -48.93
CA PRO A 196 -20.91 -17.83 -48.60
C PRO A 196 -20.39 -18.99 -47.76
N THR A 197 -19.10 -19.33 -47.88
CA THR A 197 -18.48 -20.48 -47.21
C THR A 197 -17.44 -20.10 -46.16
N MET A 198 -17.11 -18.81 -45.98
CA MET A 198 -16.00 -18.34 -45.14
C MET A 198 -15.99 -18.91 -43.73
N PHE A 199 -17.15 -19.01 -43.09
CA PHE A 199 -17.27 -19.43 -41.69
C PHE A 199 -17.54 -20.94 -41.52
N LEU A 200 -17.52 -21.70 -42.62
CA LEU A 200 -17.55 -23.16 -42.57
C LEU A 200 -16.19 -23.70 -42.12
N PRO A 201 -16.13 -24.93 -41.57
CA PRO A 201 -14.86 -25.64 -41.44
C PRO A 201 -14.25 -25.88 -42.82
N HIS A 202 -12.95 -25.61 -42.98
CA HIS A 202 -12.21 -25.87 -44.21
C HIS A 202 -11.17 -26.97 -43.98
N ARG A 203 -11.21 -28.03 -44.80
CA ARG A 203 -10.23 -29.12 -44.80
C ARG A 203 -8.94 -28.65 -45.45
N HIS A 204 -7.83 -28.75 -44.74
CA HIS A 204 -6.52 -28.44 -45.26
C HIS A 204 -5.97 -29.62 -46.08
N ARG A 205 -5.85 -29.45 -47.41
CA ARG A 205 -5.33 -30.46 -48.34
C ARG A 205 -4.24 -29.86 -49.24
N GLY A 206 -2.98 -30.20 -48.96
CA GLY A 206 -1.84 -29.66 -49.70
C GLY A 206 -1.73 -28.14 -49.53
N HIS A 207 -2.00 -27.38 -50.58
CA HIS A 207 -1.99 -25.91 -50.57
C HIS A 207 -3.39 -25.27 -50.58
N ARG A 208 -4.46 -26.08 -50.43
CA ARG A 208 -5.86 -25.63 -50.52
C ARG A 208 -6.62 -25.83 -49.21
N PHE A 209 -7.61 -24.96 -49.00
CA PHE A 209 -8.56 -25.02 -47.89
C PHE A 209 -9.96 -25.22 -48.46
N GLU A 210 -10.46 -26.46 -48.44
CA GLU A 210 -11.73 -26.83 -49.06
C GLU A 210 -12.88 -26.73 -48.05
N PRO A 211 -13.94 -25.93 -48.28
CA PRO A 211 -15.04 -25.79 -47.34
C PRO A 211 -15.84 -27.09 -47.23
N VAL A 212 -16.19 -27.47 -46.01
CA VAL A 212 -17.10 -28.58 -45.73
C VAL A 212 -18.53 -28.13 -45.98
N ILE A 213 -18.99 -28.26 -47.22
CA ILE A 213 -20.31 -27.80 -47.69
C ILE A 213 -21.44 -28.82 -47.50
N ASP A 214 -21.10 -30.11 -47.37
CA ASP A 214 -22.08 -31.17 -47.15
C ASP A 214 -22.44 -31.24 -45.65
N SER A 215 -23.74 -31.15 -45.34
CA SER A 215 -24.24 -31.17 -43.96
C SER A 215 -23.94 -32.48 -43.20
N SER A 216 -23.89 -33.63 -43.89
CA SER A 216 -23.50 -34.91 -43.30
C SER A 216 -22.00 -34.94 -43.00
N ASP A 217 -21.17 -34.36 -43.87
CA ASP A 217 -19.74 -34.18 -43.59
C ASP A 217 -19.52 -33.20 -42.44
N ALA A 218 -20.22 -32.07 -42.41
CA ALA A 218 -20.13 -31.08 -41.35
C ALA A 218 -20.51 -31.70 -39.99
N THR A 219 -21.58 -32.49 -39.94
CA THR A 219 -21.99 -33.20 -38.71
C THR A 219 -20.91 -34.19 -38.28
N ARG A 220 -20.36 -35.00 -39.20
CA ARG A 220 -19.28 -35.94 -38.89
C ARG A 220 -18.03 -35.25 -38.36
N VAL A 221 -17.62 -34.16 -38.99
CA VAL A 221 -16.48 -33.33 -38.55
C VAL A 221 -16.77 -32.75 -37.17
N GLN A 222 -17.95 -32.21 -36.93
CA GLN A 222 -18.32 -31.64 -35.63
C GLN A 222 -18.38 -32.70 -34.52
N THR A 223 -18.90 -33.90 -34.80
CA THR A 223 -18.88 -35.02 -33.85
C THR A 223 -17.47 -35.54 -33.59
N ALA A 224 -16.61 -35.63 -34.62
CA ALA A 224 -15.22 -36.06 -34.47
C ALA A 224 -14.36 -35.02 -33.74
N LEU A 225 -14.75 -33.74 -33.80
CA LEU A 225 -14.11 -32.61 -33.12
C LEU A 225 -14.75 -32.28 -31.77
N GLN A 226 -15.84 -32.95 -31.38
CA GLN A 226 -16.40 -32.81 -30.04
C GLN A 226 -15.40 -33.42 -29.04
N PRO A 227 -14.99 -32.68 -28.01
CA PRO A 227 -14.25 -33.27 -26.90
C PRO A 227 -15.14 -34.25 -26.15
N ASP A 228 -14.52 -35.19 -25.46
CA ASP A 228 -15.20 -36.12 -24.56
C ASP A 228 -16.11 -35.33 -23.59
N HIS A 229 -17.38 -35.74 -23.45
CA HIS A 229 -18.44 -34.98 -22.76
C HIS A 229 -18.19 -34.78 -21.24
N SER A 230 -17.06 -35.26 -20.71
CA SER A 230 -16.66 -35.17 -19.31
C SER A 230 -16.20 -33.78 -18.85
N GLN A 231 -15.95 -32.82 -19.77
CA GLN A 231 -15.41 -31.48 -19.43
C GLN A 231 -16.39 -30.30 -19.55
N GLY A 232 -17.68 -30.57 -19.77
CA GLY A 232 -18.72 -29.54 -19.99
C GLY A 232 -18.80 -28.41 -18.94
N PRO A 233 -18.68 -28.69 -17.62
CA PRO A 233 -18.70 -27.63 -16.59
C PRO A 233 -17.36 -26.89 -16.44
N GLN A 234 -16.23 -27.51 -16.80
CA GLN A 234 -14.89 -26.96 -16.57
C GLN A 234 -14.54 -25.80 -17.51
N ARG A 235 -15.13 -25.72 -18.71
CA ARG A 235 -14.86 -24.63 -19.68
C ARG A 235 -15.44 -23.26 -19.32
N GLN A 236 -16.26 -23.19 -18.27
CA GLN A 236 -16.75 -21.90 -17.75
C GLN A 236 -15.82 -21.30 -16.69
N LEU A 237 -14.98 -22.13 -16.08
CA LEU A 237 -14.10 -21.74 -14.99
C LEU A 237 -12.80 -21.21 -15.58
N ASP A 238 -12.29 -20.11 -15.02
CA ASP A 238 -10.96 -19.66 -15.36
C ASP A 238 -9.88 -20.48 -14.62
N TYR A 239 -8.61 -20.22 -14.92
CA TYR A 239 -7.50 -20.90 -14.23
C TYR A 239 -7.52 -20.65 -12.72
N TRP A 240 -7.91 -19.45 -12.28
CA TRP A 240 -8.05 -19.09 -10.88
C TRP A 240 -9.06 -20.02 -10.19
N ASP A 241 -10.27 -20.13 -10.72
CA ASP A 241 -11.31 -21.00 -10.21
C ASP A 241 -10.90 -22.48 -10.24
N THR A 242 -10.17 -22.90 -11.27
CA THR A 242 -9.64 -24.26 -11.36
C THR A 242 -8.65 -24.56 -10.23
N LEU A 243 -7.72 -23.64 -9.98
CA LEU A 243 -6.74 -23.74 -8.90
C LEU A 243 -7.42 -23.81 -7.52
N PHE A 244 -8.50 -23.06 -7.31
CA PHE A 244 -9.28 -23.12 -6.06
C PHE A 244 -10.13 -24.39 -5.93
N LEU A 245 -10.62 -24.95 -7.04
CA LEU A 245 -11.30 -26.25 -7.04
C LEU A 245 -10.34 -27.41 -6.77
N GLU A 246 -9.11 -27.34 -7.28
CA GLU A 246 -8.04 -28.28 -6.94
C GLU A 246 -7.71 -28.22 -5.45
N ALA A 247 -7.55 -27.02 -4.90
CA ALA A 247 -7.36 -26.82 -3.47
C ALA A 247 -8.53 -27.37 -2.64
N ALA A 248 -9.79 -27.15 -3.05
CA ALA A 248 -10.96 -27.68 -2.37
C ALA A 248 -10.98 -29.23 -2.36
N ARG A 249 -10.63 -29.88 -3.48
CA ARG A 249 -10.48 -31.35 -3.55
C ARG A 249 -9.33 -31.85 -2.66
N GLN A 250 -8.25 -31.08 -2.55
CA GLN A 250 -7.14 -31.41 -1.66
C GLN A 250 -7.56 -31.34 -0.19
N LEU A 251 -8.45 -30.42 0.17
CA LEU A 251 -9.04 -30.31 1.51
C LEU A 251 -9.83 -31.57 1.91
N GLU A 252 -10.47 -32.25 0.95
CA GLU A 252 -11.18 -33.52 1.16
C GLU A 252 -10.24 -34.70 1.43
N ARG A 253 -8.91 -34.50 1.34
CA ARG A 253 -7.86 -35.51 1.55
C ARG A 253 -6.94 -35.09 2.70
N PRO A 254 -7.42 -35.12 3.96
CA PRO A 254 -6.66 -34.64 5.12
C PRO A 254 -5.38 -35.43 5.40
N ASP A 255 -5.27 -36.67 4.90
CA ASP A 255 -4.09 -37.52 5.08
C ASP A 255 -2.92 -37.19 4.13
N ASP A 256 -3.12 -36.28 3.16
CA ASP A 256 -2.10 -35.89 2.15
C ASP A 256 -1.49 -34.53 2.49
N GLU A 257 -0.66 -34.52 3.54
CA GLU A 257 0.02 -33.32 4.04
C GLU A 257 0.94 -32.68 2.98
N GLU A 258 1.63 -33.47 2.17
CA GLU A 258 2.53 -32.98 1.11
C GLU A 258 1.74 -32.25 0.02
N GLY A 259 0.62 -32.83 -0.43
CA GLY A 259 -0.27 -32.19 -1.38
C GLY A 259 -0.91 -30.91 -0.82
N GLN A 260 -1.27 -30.87 0.46
CA GLN A 260 -1.79 -29.65 1.09
C GLN A 260 -0.72 -28.56 1.19
N ALA A 261 0.51 -28.89 1.59
CA ALA A 261 1.61 -27.95 1.67
C ALA A 261 1.93 -27.32 0.29
N ALA A 262 1.92 -28.14 -0.77
CA ALA A 262 2.10 -27.66 -2.14
C ALA A 262 0.98 -26.68 -2.57
N GLN A 263 -0.27 -26.94 -2.18
CA GLN A 263 -1.38 -26.01 -2.44
C GLN A 263 -1.23 -24.73 -1.62
N VAL A 264 -0.87 -24.81 -0.34
CA VAL A 264 -0.61 -23.62 0.50
C VAL A 264 0.47 -22.75 -0.14
N GLU A 265 1.56 -23.34 -0.64
CA GLU A 265 2.61 -22.58 -1.33
C GLU A 265 2.07 -21.86 -2.57
N ARG A 266 1.32 -22.57 -3.42
CA ARG A 266 0.76 -22.02 -4.65
C ARG A 266 -0.24 -20.90 -4.36
N LEU A 267 -1.15 -21.11 -3.41
CA LEU A 267 -2.18 -20.14 -3.05
C LEU A 267 -1.61 -18.90 -2.37
N CYS A 268 -0.62 -19.03 -1.49
CA CYS A 268 0.05 -17.90 -0.85
C CYS A 268 0.67 -16.96 -1.89
N ARG A 269 1.35 -17.50 -2.90
CA ARG A 269 1.96 -16.71 -3.99
C ARG A 269 0.94 -16.00 -4.88
N VAL A 270 -0.29 -16.46 -4.91
CA VAL A 270 -1.36 -15.95 -5.79
C VAL A 270 -2.28 -14.98 -5.04
N LEU A 271 -2.48 -15.16 -3.72
CA LEU A 271 -3.34 -14.32 -2.89
C LEU A 271 -2.58 -13.22 -2.14
N LEU A 272 -1.40 -13.51 -1.59
CA LEU A 272 -0.75 -12.66 -0.58
C LEU A 272 0.35 -11.76 -1.14
N GLY A 273 0.87 -12.04 -2.34
CA GLY A 273 1.88 -11.22 -3.00
C GLY A 273 3.21 -11.95 -3.22
N ARG A 274 4.29 -11.17 -3.33
CA ARG A 274 5.64 -11.65 -3.71
C ARG A 274 6.73 -11.41 -2.65
N ASP A 275 6.41 -10.77 -1.53
CA ASP A 275 7.38 -10.55 -0.44
C ASP A 275 7.71 -11.90 0.22
N GLU A 276 8.91 -12.42 -0.04
CA GLU A 276 9.34 -13.73 0.48
C GLU A 276 9.40 -13.82 2.01
N ARG A 277 9.56 -12.70 2.73
CA ARG A 277 9.51 -12.72 4.21
C ARG A 277 8.07 -12.91 4.69
N ILE A 278 7.13 -12.18 4.10
CA ILE A 278 5.69 -12.34 4.41
C ILE A 278 5.20 -13.71 3.94
N LEU A 279 5.57 -14.16 2.74
CA LEU A 279 5.25 -15.50 2.24
C LEU A 279 5.86 -16.59 3.12
N GLY A 280 7.08 -16.40 3.63
CA GLY A 280 7.70 -17.32 4.58
C GLY A 280 6.89 -17.48 5.87
N LEU A 281 6.40 -16.37 6.43
CA LEU A 281 5.48 -16.40 7.58
C LEU A 281 4.12 -17.01 7.22
N ALA A 282 3.56 -16.65 6.08
CA ALA A 282 2.29 -17.19 5.60
C ALA A 282 2.33 -18.72 5.43
N ARG A 283 3.38 -19.26 4.81
CA ARG A 283 3.60 -20.71 4.65
C ARG A 283 3.71 -21.44 5.99
N ARG A 284 4.19 -20.75 7.04
CA ARG A 284 4.35 -21.34 8.37
C ARG A 284 3.05 -21.36 9.16
N PHE A 285 2.20 -20.35 9.02
CA PHE A 285 1.04 -20.15 9.90
C PHE A 285 -0.32 -20.38 9.24
N PHE A 286 -0.48 -20.13 7.94
CA PHE A 286 -1.74 -20.39 7.25
C PHE A 286 -1.89 -21.86 6.89
N ARG A 287 -3.11 -22.34 7.06
CA ARG A 287 -3.56 -23.65 6.58
C ARG A 287 -4.35 -23.50 5.30
N LEU A 288 -4.58 -24.61 4.62
CA LEU A 288 -5.34 -24.61 3.35
C LEU A 288 -6.77 -24.07 3.56
N GLU A 289 -7.39 -24.42 4.70
CA GLU A 289 -8.71 -23.93 5.11
C GLU A 289 -8.75 -22.40 5.23
N ASP A 290 -7.69 -21.79 5.79
CA ASP A 290 -7.61 -20.34 5.97
C ASP A 290 -7.58 -19.63 4.61
N LEU A 291 -6.80 -20.16 3.66
CA LEU A 291 -6.70 -19.61 2.30
C LEU A 291 -8.01 -19.79 1.51
N MET A 292 -8.73 -20.89 1.73
CA MET A 292 -10.09 -21.08 1.19
C MET A 292 -11.07 -20.07 1.78
N ALA A 293 -11.01 -19.82 3.09
CA ALA A 293 -11.85 -18.84 3.75
C ALA A 293 -11.57 -17.42 3.23
N ILE A 294 -10.29 -17.08 2.98
CA ILE A 294 -9.91 -15.82 2.35
C ILE A 294 -10.50 -15.73 0.94
N ARG A 295 -10.30 -16.74 0.08
CA ARG A 295 -10.84 -16.77 -1.30
C ARG A 295 -12.36 -16.60 -1.34
N ALA A 296 -13.09 -17.18 -0.39
CA ALA A 296 -14.53 -17.04 -0.30
C ALA A 296 -15.00 -15.58 -0.06
N ARG A 297 -14.08 -14.72 0.41
CA ARG A 297 -14.29 -13.28 0.65
C ARG A 297 -13.60 -12.38 -0.38
N VAL A 298 -12.92 -12.94 -1.39
CA VAL A 298 -12.33 -12.17 -2.49
C VAL A 298 -13.39 -11.87 -3.55
N ILE A 299 -13.47 -10.61 -3.95
CA ILE A 299 -14.24 -10.12 -5.09
C ILE A 299 -13.27 -9.92 -6.27
N GLY A 300 -13.57 -10.55 -7.39
CA GLY A 300 -12.64 -10.67 -8.52
C GLY A 300 -11.46 -11.62 -8.24
N SER A 301 -10.26 -11.22 -8.67
CA SER A 301 -9.05 -12.05 -8.63
C SER A 301 -7.78 -11.24 -8.34
N GLY A 302 -6.64 -11.91 -8.17
CA GLY A 302 -5.35 -11.30 -7.87
C GLY A 302 -5.09 -11.15 -6.36
N TYR A 303 -4.12 -10.31 -6.01
CA TYR A 303 -3.66 -10.15 -4.63
C TYR A 303 -4.68 -9.41 -3.76
N ILE A 304 -4.72 -9.74 -2.46
CA ILE A 304 -5.52 -8.99 -1.45
C ILE A 304 -4.78 -7.78 -0.89
N GLY A 305 -3.49 -7.64 -1.20
CA GLY A 305 -2.62 -6.54 -0.77
C GLY A 305 -2.03 -6.71 0.63
N GLY A 306 -1.06 -5.85 0.94
CA GLY A 306 -0.22 -5.99 2.13
C GLY A 306 -0.93 -5.73 3.45
N LYS A 307 -1.85 -4.75 3.53
CA LYS A 307 -2.60 -4.48 4.77
C LYS A 307 -3.47 -5.67 5.17
N ALA A 308 -4.21 -6.21 4.20
CA ALA A 308 -5.06 -7.37 4.42
C ALA A 308 -4.22 -8.59 4.80
N ALA A 309 -3.13 -8.86 4.08
CA ALA A 309 -2.23 -9.98 4.38
C ALA A 309 -1.61 -9.87 5.78
N GLY A 310 -1.07 -8.71 6.15
CA GLY A 310 -0.47 -8.46 7.47
C GLY A 310 -1.49 -8.60 8.61
N MET A 311 -2.70 -8.05 8.45
CA MET A 311 -3.79 -8.19 9.42
C MET A 311 -4.18 -9.66 9.64
N LEU A 312 -4.41 -10.41 8.56
CA LEU A 312 -4.82 -11.81 8.64
C LEU A 312 -3.71 -12.70 9.22
N LEU A 313 -2.47 -12.47 8.81
CA LEU A 313 -1.30 -13.19 9.29
C LEU A 313 -1.10 -12.98 10.80
N ALA A 314 -1.16 -11.73 11.26
CA ALA A 314 -1.02 -11.40 12.69
C ALA A 314 -2.06 -12.13 13.54
N ARG A 315 -3.32 -12.17 13.09
CA ARG A 315 -4.39 -12.90 13.77
C ARG A 315 -4.12 -14.40 13.83
N ARG A 316 -3.67 -14.99 12.72
CA ARG A 316 -3.34 -16.42 12.65
C ARG A 316 -2.15 -16.77 13.55
N ILE A 317 -1.12 -15.92 13.61
CA ILE A 317 0.04 -16.08 14.50
C ILE A 317 -0.42 -16.15 15.97
N LEU A 318 -1.28 -15.22 16.39
CA LEU A 318 -1.79 -15.19 17.76
C LEU A 318 -2.58 -16.48 18.08
N LEU A 319 -3.55 -16.83 17.23
CA LEU A 319 -4.38 -18.03 17.40
C LEU A 319 -3.57 -19.33 17.42
N ASP A 320 -2.49 -19.41 16.64
CA ASP A 320 -1.63 -20.60 16.59
C ASP A 320 -0.69 -20.70 17.81
N THR A 321 -0.25 -19.56 18.35
CA THR A 321 0.68 -19.51 19.48
C THR A 321 -0.01 -19.77 20.83
N ASP A 322 -1.22 -19.23 21.03
CA ASP A 322 -2.00 -19.41 22.27
C ASP A 322 -3.51 -19.39 21.98
N THR A 323 -4.01 -20.49 21.41
CA THR A 323 -5.40 -20.63 21.00
C THR A 323 -6.38 -20.35 22.15
N ALA A 324 -6.10 -20.85 23.36
CA ALA A 324 -7.01 -20.72 24.49
C ALA A 324 -7.24 -19.26 24.91
N THR A 325 -6.18 -18.44 24.90
CA THR A 325 -6.29 -17.00 25.22
C THR A 325 -6.95 -16.24 24.07
N TRP A 326 -6.53 -16.50 22.82
CA TRP A 326 -6.91 -15.65 21.70
C TRP A 326 -8.29 -15.99 21.11
N GLU A 327 -8.82 -17.19 21.29
CA GLU A 327 -10.23 -17.48 20.94
C GLU A 327 -11.22 -16.66 21.80
N GLU A 328 -10.85 -16.32 23.04
CA GLU A 328 -11.66 -15.50 23.94
C GLU A 328 -11.48 -13.99 23.69
N HIS A 329 -10.23 -13.57 23.48
CA HIS A 329 -9.85 -12.15 23.47
C HIS A 329 -9.65 -11.54 22.08
N LEU A 330 -9.71 -12.31 21.00
CA LEU A 330 -9.64 -11.80 19.64
C LEU A 330 -11.03 -11.83 19.01
N GLU A 331 -11.61 -10.67 18.72
CA GLU A 331 -12.87 -10.60 17.98
C GLU A 331 -12.72 -11.23 16.60
N PRO A 332 -13.73 -11.89 16.03
CA PRO A 332 -13.69 -12.35 14.65
C PRO A 332 -13.54 -11.15 13.69
N HIS A 333 -12.69 -11.31 12.67
CA HIS A 333 -12.63 -10.33 11.59
C HIS A 333 -13.75 -10.62 10.58
N ASP A 334 -14.34 -9.56 10.00
CA ASP A 334 -15.36 -9.68 8.96
C ASP A 334 -15.07 -8.71 7.83
N SER A 335 -14.30 -9.21 6.85
CA SER A 335 -13.81 -8.42 5.73
C SER A 335 -14.04 -9.13 4.40
N PHE A 336 -14.13 -8.34 3.34
CA PHE A 336 -14.03 -8.74 1.95
C PHE A 336 -12.82 -8.06 1.32
N PHE A 337 -12.29 -8.63 0.24
CA PHE A 337 -11.09 -8.14 -0.42
C PHE A 337 -11.39 -7.92 -1.90
N LEU A 338 -11.22 -6.70 -2.39
CA LEU A 338 -11.26 -6.43 -3.83
C LEU A 338 -9.87 -6.68 -4.39
N GLY A 339 -9.72 -7.75 -5.18
CA GLY A 339 -8.41 -8.16 -5.67
C GLY A 339 -7.77 -7.17 -6.66
N THR A 340 -6.45 -7.18 -6.75
CA THR A 340 -5.67 -6.26 -7.61
C THR A 340 -6.08 -6.27 -9.08
N ASP A 341 -6.56 -7.40 -9.59
CA ASP A 341 -6.95 -7.52 -11.00
C ASP A 341 -8.19 -6.68 -11.33
N VAL A 342 -9.03 -6.39 -10.33
CA VAL A 342 -10.17 -5.50 -10.47
C VAL A 342 -9.71 -4.07 -10.72
N TYR A 343 -8.61 -3.63 -10.09
CA TYR A 343 -8.01 -2.31 -10.34
C TYR A 343 -7.55 -2.17 -11.79
N TYR A 344 -6.80 -3.15 -12.31
CA TYR A 344 -6.40 -3.14 -13.72
C TYR A 344 -7.61 -3.23 -14.66
N SER A 345 -8.57 -4.09 -14.35
CA SER A 345 -9.81 -4.22 -15.12
C SER A 345 -10.60 -2.92 -15.15
N PHE A 346 -10.63 -2.16 -14.04
CA PHE A 346 -11.25 -0.84 -13.97
C PHE A 346 -10.55 0.16 -14.90
N LEU A 347 -9.22 0.23 -14.87
CA LEU A 347 -8.43 1.12 -15.74
C LEU A 347 -8.65 0.79 -17.23
N VAL A 348 -8.61 -0.50 -17.58
CA VAL A 348 -8.82 -0.98 -18.96
C VAL A 348 -10.27 -0.77 -19.41
N HIS A 349 -11.24 -1.05 -18.54
CA HIS A 349 -12.67 -0.86 -18.83
C HIS A 349 -12.97 0.60 -19.20
N ASN A 350 -12.37 1.53 -18.47
CA ASN A 350 -12.55 2.97 -18.66
C ASN A 350 -11.62 3.58 -19.73
N GLY A 351 -10.80 2.78 -20.41
CA GLY A 351 -9.90 3.24 -21.47
C GLY A 351 -8.78 4.16 -20.96
N LEU A 352 -8.36 4.00 -19.70
CA LEU A 352 -7.35 4.82 -19.05
C LEU A 352 -5.92 4.31 -19.28
N TRP A 353 -5.77 3.11 -19.85
CA TRP A 353 -4.45 2.48 -20.04
C TRP A 353 -3.44 3.34 -20.83
N PRO A 354 -3.79 3.94 -21.99
CA PRO A 354 -2.82 4.76 -22.72
C PRO A 354 -2.38 6.00 -21.94
N LEU A 355 -3.23 6.49 -21.03
CA LEU A 355 -2.94 7.62 -20.16
C LEU A 355 -1.97 7.19 -19.04
N LEU A 356 -2.15 6.01 -18.46
CA LEU A 356 -1.21 5.39 -17.52
C LEU A 356 0.18 5.22 -18.13
N MET A 357 0.28 4.72 -19.37
CA MET A 357 1.58 4.56 -20.04
C MET A 357 2.33 5.87 -20.21
N ARG A 358 1.64 6.97 -20.55
CA ARG A 358 2.27 8.31 -20.61
C ARG A 358 2.59 8.88 -19.22
N GLN A 359 1.84 8.48 -18.19
CA GLN A 359 2.14 8.86 -16.82
C GLN A 359 3.44 8.20 -16.32
N HIS A 360 3.85 7.05 -16.85
CA HIS A 360 5.17 6.47 -16.52
C HIS A 360 6.34 7.21 -17.18
N GLU A 361 6.08 8.09 -18.15
CA GLU A 361 7.12 8.92 -18.76
C GLU A 361 7.45 10.12 -17.83
N PRO A 362 8.74 10.49 -17.69
CA PRO A 362 9.15 11.60 -16.81
C PRO A 362 8.41 12.91 -17.09
N GLU A 363 8.12 13.20 -18.36
CA GLU A 363 7.38 14.40 -18.79
C GLU A 363 5.89 14.36 -18.41
N GLY A 364 5.30 13.16 -18.40
CA GLY A 364 3.88 12.93 -18.14
C GLY A 364 3.53 12.64 -16.69
N TYR A 365 4.51 12.32 -15.84
CA TYR A 365 4.31 11.78 -14.49
C TYR A 365 3.30 12.54 -13.62
N TYR A 366 3.37 13.88 -13.59
CA TYR A 366 2.45 14.70 -12.82
C TYR A 366 1.24 15.19 -13.61
N SER A 367 1.42 15.52 -14.89
CA SER A 367 0.35 16.09 -15.73
C SER A 367 -0.71 15.04 -16.06
N GLU A 368 -0.27 13.88 -16.55
CA GLU A 368 -1.14 12.74 -16.86
C GLU A 368 -1.66 12.08 -15.58
N GLY A 369 -0.88 12.10 -14.48
CA GLY A 369 -1.34 11.69 -13.15
C GLY A 369 -2.58 12.45 -12.67
N ARG A 370 -2.59 13.78 -12.81
CA ARG A 370 -3.77 14.60 -12.48
C ARG A 370 -5.00 14.28 -13.35
N GLU A 371 -4.79 14.03 -14.64
CA GLU A 371 -5.86 13.63 -15.54
C GLU A 371 -6.39 12.22 -15.20
N LEU A 372 -5.51 11.26 -14.88
CA LEU A 372 -5.89 9.92 -14.41
C LEU A 372 -6.76 10.03 -13.17
N HIS A 373 -6.30 10.75 -12.14
CA HIS A 373 -7.06 10.98 -10.92
C HIS A 373 -8.48 11.50 -11.23
N ALA A 374 -8.60 12.54 -12.06
CA ALA A 374 -9.89 13.13 -12.42
C ALA A 374 -10.81 12.17 -13.20
N ARG A 375 -10.25 11.31 -14.06
CA ARG A 375 -11.02 10.31 -14.82
C ARG A 375 -11.40 9.10 -13.99
N MET A 376 -10.54 8.65 -13.08
CA MET A 376 -10.81 7.54 -12.16
C MET A 376 -11.99 7.87 -11.24
N LEU A 377 -12.08 9.11 -10.75
CA LEU A 377 -13.24 9.59 -10.00
C LEU A 377 -14.56 9.53 -10.78
N LYS A 378 -14.54 9.44 -12.11
CA LYS A 378 -15.73 9.36 -12.98
C LYS A 378 -15.88 8.00 -13.68
N GLY A 379 -14.96 7.07 -13.44
CA GLY A 379 -14.98 5.76 -14.09
C GLY A 379 -16.14 4.90 -13.60
N GLU A 380 -16.44 3.85 -14.33
CA GLU A 380 -17.44 2.84 -13.98
C GLU A 380 -16.76 1.51 -13.66
N LEU A 381 -17.23 0.81 -12.62
CA LEU A 381 -16.77 -0.54 -12.33
C LEU A 381 -17.40 -1.53 -13.33
N PRO A 382 -16.69 -2.60 -13.73
CA PRO A 382 -17.26 -3.65 -14.55
C PRO A 382 -18.52 -4.27 -13.91
N GLU A 383 -19.52 -4.62 -14.74
CA GLU A 383 -20.81 -5.15 -14.28
C GLU A 383 -20.66 -6.41 -13.41
N GLU A 384 -19.72 -7.31 -13.77
CA GLU A 384 -19.37 -8.50 -13.00
C GLU A 384 -19.00 -8.14 -11.56
N THR A 385 -18.09 -7.17 -11.38
CA THR A 385 -17.65 -6.67 -10.06
C THR A 385 -18.80 -6.01 -9.30
N ARG A 386 -19.62 -5.19 -9.98
CA ARG A 386 -20.77 -4.51 -9.38
C ARG A 386 -21.77 -5.51 -8.77
N LEU A 387 -22.05 -6.62 -9.47
CA LEU A 387 -22.92 -7.68 -8.97
C LEU A 387 -22.37 -8.36 -7.72
N GLU A 388 -21.06 -8.55 -7.61
CA GLU A 388 -20.42 -9.13 -6.43
C GLU A 388 -20.47 -8.17 -5.23
N LEU A 389 -20.23 -6.87 -5.47
CA LEU A 389 -20.34 -5.82 -4.45
C LEU A 389 -21.76 -5.71 -3.89
N ALA A 390 -22.78 -5.87 -4.74
CA ALA A 390 -24.16 -5.92 -4.28
C ALA A 390 -24.42 -7.11 -3.33
N ARG A 391 -23.91 -8.31 -3.67
CA ARG A 391 -24.01 -9.48 -2.78
C ARG A 391 -23.28 -9.28 -1.45
N MET A 392 -22.12 -8.63 -1.48
CA MET A 392 -21.40 -8.26 -0.27
C MET A 392 -22.21 -7.29 0.61
N LEU A 393 -22.87 -6.30 0.01
CA LEU A 393 -23.73 -5.36 0.73
C LEU A 393 -24.96 -6.02 1.36
N ASP A 394 -25.49 -7.08 0.74
CA ASP A 394 -26.54 -7.91 1.33
C ASP A 394 -26.03 -8.68 2.55
N TYR A 395 -24.81 -9.22 2.47
CA TYR A 395 -24.15 -9.90 3.59
C TYR A 395 -23.85 -8.96 4.77
N PHE A 396 -23.31 -7.77 4.50
CA PHE A 396 -23.04 -6.78 5.55
C PHE A 396 -24.30 -6.10 6.08
N GLY A 397 -25.42 -6.14 5.36
CA GLY A 397 -26.62 -5.41 5.73
C GLY A 397 -26.32 -3.92 5.89
N GLN A 398 -26.91 -3.27 6.90
CA GLN A 398 -26.75 -1.82 7.14
C GLN A 398 -25.60 -1.48 8.10
N TYR A 399 -24.69 -2.41 8.38
CA TYR A 399 -23.51 -2.08 9.19
C TYR A 399 -22.57 -1.17 8.41
N PRO A 400 -21.93 -0.17 9.06
CA PRO A 400 -20.93 0.65 8.41
C PRO A 400 -19.74 -0.16 7.89
N ILE A 401 -19.16 0.32 6.78
CA ILE A 401 -18.08 -0.34 6.04
C ILE A 401 -16.92 0.66 5.94
N LEU A 402 -15.70 0.18 6.11
CA LEU A 402 -14.48 0.93 5.86
C LEU A 402 -13.82 0.37 4.60
N VAL A 403 -13.67 1.21 3.59
CA VAL A 403 -12.96 0.90 2.33
C VAL A 403 -11.53 1.40 2.48
N ARG A 404 -10.57 0.49 2.66
CA ARG A 404 -9.15 0.83 2.83
C ARG A 404 -8.34 0.45 1.61
N SER A 405 -7.37 1.28 1.25
CA SER A 405 -6.28 0.88 0.36
C SER A 405 -5.52 -0.31 0.97
N SER A 406 -5.16 -1.28 0.14
CA SER A 406 -4.30 -2.42 0.49
C SER A 406 -3.39 -2.65 -0.71
N SER A 407 -2.40 -1.79 -0.89
CA SER A 407 -1.50 -1.90 -2.04
C SER A 407 -0.51 -3.07 -1.85
N LEU A 408 0.18 -3.48 -2.91
CA LEU A 408 1.13 -4.59 -2.82
C LEU A 408 2.41 -4.20 -2.06
N LEU A 409 2.85 -2.94 -2.16
CA LEU A 409 4.04 -2.45 -1.45
C LEU A 409 3.71 -1.90 -0.05
N GLU A 410 2.43 -1.80 0.33
CA GLU A 410 2.01 -1.48 1.69
C GLU A 410 2.36 -2.60 2.67
N ASP A 411 2.73 -2.23 3.91
CA ASP A 411 2.99 -3.12 5.05
C ASP A 411 4.01 -4.26 4.84
N GLY A 412 4.76 -4.24 3.73
CA GLY A 412 5.90 -5.11 3.47
C GLY A 412 7.16 -4.70 4.24
N PHE A 413 8.16 -5.58 4.26
CA PHE A 413 9.43 -5.24 4.92
C PHE A 413 10.21 -4.21 4.09
N GLY A 414 10.47 -3.04 4.69
CA GLY A 414 11.34 -2.02 4.10
C GLY A 414 10.65 -1.02 3.14
N ASN A 415 9.35 -1.15 2.88
CA ASN A 415 8.57 -0.19 2.10
C ASN A 415 7.45 0.39 2.97
N ALA A 416 7.33 1.72 3.00
CA ALA A 416 6.43 2.42 3.90
C ALA A 416 5.40 3.24 3.11
N PHE A 417 4.35 2.64 2.56
CA PHE A 417 3.20 3.41 2.03
C PHE A 417 2.19 3.77 3.13
N ALA A 418 2.68 4.06 4.34
CA ALA A 418 1.82 4.33 5.48
C ALA A 418 1.13 5.70 5.35
N GLY A 419 -0.20 5.70 5.17
CA GLY A 419 -1.06 6.89 5.24
C GLY A 419 -0.94 7.81 4.02
N LYS A 420 -0.59 7.28 2.85
CA LYS A 420 -0.49 8.06 1.60
C LYS A 420 -1.68 7.86 0.65
N TYR A 421 -2.42 6.78 0.82
CA TYR A 421 -3.63 6.48 0.05
C TYR A 421 -4.86 6.59 0.95
N ASP A 422 -6.00 6.85 0.34
CA ASP A 422 -7.24 7.15 1.05
C ASP A 422 -7.82 5.90 1.74
N SER A 423 -8.53 6.13 2.84
CA SER A 423 -9.45 5.18 3.46
C SER A 423 -10.78 5.89 3.73
N VAL A 424 -11.89 5.28 3.32
CA VAL A 424 -13.21 5.94 3.31
C VAL A 424 -14.18 5.17 4.20
N PHE A 425 -14.72 5.86 5.21
CA PHE A 425 -15.82 5.34 6.02
C PHE A 425 -17.15 5.52 5.28
N LEU A 426 -17.84 4.41 5.03
CA LEU A 426 -19.19 4.35 4.48
C LEU A 426 -20.15 3.94 5.59
N VAL A 427 -20.98 4.88 6.06
CA VAL A 427 -21.99 4.57 7.11
C VAL A 427 -23.09 3.61 6.62
N ASN A 428 -23.23 3.46 5.29
CA ASN A 428 -23.97 2.39 4.62
C ASN A 428 -25.49 2.37 4.92
N GLN A 429 -26.11 3.55 4.99
CA GLN A 429 -27.56 3.73 5.16
C GLN A 429 -28.25 4.14 3.86
N GLY A 430 -29.54 3.82 3.74
CA GLY A 430 -30.38 4.13 2.56
C GLY A 430 -30.87 2.89 1.81
N ALA A 431 -31.45 3.11 0.63
CA ALA A 431 -31.92 2.02 -0.24
C ALA A 431 -30.73 1.21 -0.80
N PRO A 432 -30.93 -0.08 -1.16
CA PRO A 432 -29.85 -0.93 -1.69
C PRO A 432 -29.07 -0.31 -2.86
N GLU A 433 -29.77 0.32 -3.80
CA GLU A 433 -29.16 0.95 -4.97
C GLU A 433 -28.31 2.18 -4.62
N GLU A 434 -28.76 2.99 -3.65
CA GLU A 434 -28.02 4.15 -3.15
C GLU A 434 -26.76 3.71 -2.38
N ARG A 435 -26.89 2.65 -1.57
CA ARG A 435 -25.78 2.06 -0.83
C ARG A 435 -24.71 1.52 -1.76
N LEU A 436 -25.12 0.83 -2.83
CA LEU A 436 -24.20 0.36 -3.87
C LEU A 436 -23.52 1.52 -4.57
N ALA A 437 -24.25 2.55 -5.00
CA ALA A 437 -23.66 3.71 -5.67
C ALA A 437 -22.62 4.44 -4.78
N ARG A 438 -22.90 4.58 -3.47
CA ARG A 438 -21.95 5.19 -2.52
C ARG A 438 -20.73 4.31 -2.28
N LEU A 439 -20.88 2.97 -2.26
CA LEU A 439 -19.76 2.06 -2.17
C LEU A 439 -18.86 2.17 -3.42
N GLU A 440 -19.45 2.24 -4.61
CA GLU A 440 -18.70 2.44 -5.85
C GLU A 440 -17.99 3.81 -5.89
N GLU A 441 -18.59 4.84 -5.32
CA GLU A 441 -17.94 6.15 -5.13
C GLU A 441 -16.72 6.05 -4.19
N ALA A 442 -16.87 5.39 -3.04
CA ALA A 442 -15.75 5.16 -2.11
C ALA A 442 -14.61 4.36 -2.78
N ILE A 443 -14.94 3.30 -3.53
CA ILE A 443 -13.95 2.50 -4.28
C ILE A 443 -13.22 3.37 -5.32
N ARG A 444 -13.95 4.19 -6.09
CA ARG A 444 -13.34 5.10 -7.08
C ARG A 444 -12.45 6.15 -6.43
N GLN A 445 -12.83 6.66 -5.26
CA GLN A 445 -12.01 7.59 -4.50
C GLN A 445 -10.69 6.94 -4.08
N VAL A 446 -10.74 5.74 -3.48
CA VAL A 446 -9.52 5.05 -3.06
C VAL A 446 -8.65 4.67 -4.26
N PHE A 447 -9.24 4.20 -5.37
CA PHE A 447 -8.50 3.98 -6.61
C PHE A 447 -7.86 5.27 -7.13
N ALA A 448 -8.59 6.38 -7.19
CA ALA A 448 -8.06 7.65 -7.68
C ALA A 448 -6.91 8.17 -6.80
N SER A 449 -6.91 7.88 -5.50
CA SER A 449 -5.85 8.30 -4.57
C SER A 449 -4.46 7.78 -4.95
N THR A 450 -4.34 6.71 -5.75
CA THR A 450 -3.05 6.23 -6.28
C THR A 450 -2.36 7.26 -7.18
N MET A 451 -3.15 8.12 -7.82
CA MET A 451 -2.72 9.18 -8.72
C MET A 451 -2.80 10.57 -8.05
N GLY A 452 -3.00 10.61 -6.73
CA GLY A 452 -2.96 11.85 -5.95
C GLY A 452 -1.57 12.46 -5.94
N GLU A 453 -1.47 13.78 -5.91
CA GLU A 453 -0.19 14.51 -5.97
C GLU A 453 0.76 14.09 -4.84
N ASP A 454 0.25 13.99 -3.61
CA ASP A 454 1.03 13.55 -2.44
C ASP A 454 1.57 12.12 -2.59
N ALA A 455 0.79 11.23 -3.21
CA ALA A 455 1.19 9.85 -3.47
C ALA A 455 2.27 9.79 -4.56
N LEU A 456 2.10 10.53 -5.65
CA LEU A 456 3.06 10.59 -6.76
C LEU A 456 4.40 11.22 -6.34
N VAL A 457 4.36 12.33 -5.59
CA VAL A 457 5.56 12.96 -5.02
C VAL A 457 6.29 11.99 -4.10
N TYR A 458 5.53 11.31 -3.23
CA TYR A 458 6.10 10.33 -2.31
C TYR A 458 6.82 9.20 -3.06
N ARG A 459 6.20 8.64 -4.10
CA ARG A 459 6.77 7.58 -4.92
C ARG A 459 8.07 8.03 -5.59
N GLN A 460 8.07 9.23 -6.20
CA GLN A 460 9.26 9.77 -6.85
C GLN A 460 10.40 10.03 -5.85
N GLN A 461 10.11 10.63 -4.69
CA GLN A 461 11.12 10.87 -3.64
C GLN A 461 11.75 9.58 -3.10
N ARG A 462 11.00 8.46 -3.14
CA ARG A 462 11.48 7.15 -2.69
C ARG A 462 12.07 6.29 -3.82
N GLY A 463 12.11 6.78 -5.06
CA GLY A 463 12.56 6.01 -6.22
C GLY A 463 11.65 4.81 -6.54
N LEU A 464 10.35 4.94 -6.22
CA LEU A 464 9.30 3.95 -6.43
C LEU A 464 8.44 4.30 -7.65
N ASP A 465 8.74 5.39 -8.34
CA ASP A 465 8.05 5.88 -9.54
C ASP A 465 8.12 4.90 -10.72
N GLY A 466 9.12 4.01 -10.75
CA GLY A 466 9.23 2.93 -11.74
C GLY A 466 8.75 1.55 -11.27
N MET A 467 8.18 1.44 -10.07
CA MET A 467 7.69 0.16 -9.52
C MET A 467 6.17 0.04 -9.68
N GLU A 468 5.67 -1.12 -10.09
CA GLU A 468 4.21 -1.36 -10.12
C GLU A 468 3.58 -1.22 -8.74
N GLU A 469 2.38 -0.65 -8.69
CA GLU A 469 1.59 -0.55 -7.46
C GLU A 469 0.10 -0.80 -7.74
N PRO A 470 -0.26 -2.06 -8.00
CA PRO A 470 -1.66 -2.41 -8.08
C PRO A 470 -2.33 -2.17 -6.72
N MET A 471 -3.56 -1.64 -6.76
CA MET A 471 -4.33 -1.32 -5.57
C MET A 471 -5.41 -2.36 -5.34
N ALA A 472 -5.22 -3.25 -4.36
CA ALA A 472 -6.32 -4.02 -3.79
C ALA A 472 -7.04 -3.19 -2.73
N LEU A 473 -8.29 -3.54 -2.41
CA LEU A 473 -9.05 -2.87 -1.36
C LEU A 473 -9.46 -3.85 -0.26
N LEU A 474 -9.28 -3.43 0.99
CA LEU A 474 -9.82 -4.10 2.15
C LEU A 474 -11.18 -3.47 2.49
N LEU A 475 -12.25 -4.22 2.26
CA LEU A 475 -13.64 -3.84 2.54
C LEU A 475 -14.03 -4.45 3.90
N GLN A 476 -13.87 -3.67 4.96
CA GLN A 476 -14.00 -4.16 6.33
C GLN A 476 -15.29 -3.65 6.96
N ARG A 477 -16.04 -4.52 7.65
CA ARG A 477 -17.11 -4.05 8.54
C ARG A 477 -16.49 -3.24 9.68
N VAL A 478 -16.96 -2.02 9.91
CA VAL A 478 -16.44 -1.18 11.00
C VAL A 478 -16.81 -1.83 12.33
N ASN A 479 -15.82 -2.13 13.17
CA ASN A 479 -16.08 -2.60 14.54
C ASN A 479 -16.72 -1.49 15.36
N GLY A 480 -17.79 -1.84 16.07
CA GLY A 480 -18.50 -0.92 16.92
C GLY A 480 -19.91 -1.38 17.25
N ARG A 481 -20.63 -0.52 17.96
CA ARG A 481 -22.02 -0.75 18.33
C ARG A 481 -22.85 0.51 18.12
N TYR A 482 -24.16 0.33 18.02
CA TYR A 482 -25.12 1.43 17.88
C TYR A 482 -25.40 2.07 19.25
N HIS A 483 -25.26 3.39 19.30
CA HIS A 483 -25.61 4.27 20.42
C HIS A 483 -26.57 5.35 19.93
N GLY A 484 -27.83 4.97 19.78
CA GLY A 484 -28.84 5.82 19.13
C GLY A 484 -28.43 6.15 17.69
N ARG A 485 -28.10 7.42 17.43
CA ARG A 485 -27.69 7.90 16.09
C ARG A 485 -26.20 7.70 15.78
N HIS A 486 -25.38 7.34 16.76
CA HIS A 486 -23.92 7.20 16.59
C HIS A 486 -23.52 5.73 16.57
N TYR A 487 -22.60 5.37 15.65
CA TYR A 487 -21.96 4.07 15.61
C TYR A 487 -20.45 4.23 15.80
N LEU A 488 -19.87 3.54 16.78
CA LEU A 488 -18.46 3.66 17.14
C LEU A 488 -17.98 2.42 17.93
N PRO A 489 -16.67 2.09 17.91
CA PRO A 489 -16.08 1.15 18.85
C PRO A 489 -15.93 1.78 20.25
N ASP A 490 -15.80 0.93 21.27
CA ASP A 490 -15.68 1.37 22.66
C ASP A 490 -14.36 2.11 22.89
N ALA A 491 -13.29 1.57 22.31
CA ALA A 491 -12.00 2.23 22.18
C ALA A 491 -11.26 1.74 20.92
N ALA A 492 -10.29 2.52 20.48
CA ALA A 492 -9.38 2.16 19.39
C ALA A 492 -7.97 2.63 19.71
N GLY A 493 -6.98 2.09 19.01
CA GLY A 493 -5.61 2.45 19.29
C GLY A 493 -4.57 1.90 18.34
N VAL A 494 -3.35 2.35 18.60
CA VAL A 494 -2.12 1.93 17.92
C VAL A 494 -1.15 1.41 18.96
N GLY A 495 -0.68 0.18 18.79
CA GLY A 495 0.28 -0.49 19.65
C GLY A 495 1.61 -0.68 18.94
N VAL A 496 2.71 -0.30 19.57
CA VAL A 496 4.07 -0.55 19.08
C VAL A 496 4.77 -1.50 20.04
N SER A 497 5.36 -2.56 19.50
CA SER A 497 5.97 -3.63 20.32
C SER A 497 7.21 -3.17 21.08
N ARG A 498 7.86 -2.10 20.60
CA ARG A 498 8.90 -1.39 21.34
C ARG A 498 8.48 0.04 21.63
N ASN A 499 8.59 0.42 22.89
CA ASN A 499 8.34 1.78 23.32
C ASN A 499 9.45 2.70 22.82
N ILE A 500 9.15 3.49 21.79
CA ILE A 500 10.03 4.52 21.24
C ILE A 500 10.03 5.82 22.06
N PHE A 501 9.22 5.87 23.13
CA PHE A 501 9.03 7.01 24.03
C PHE A 501 9.26 6.59 25.49
N THR A 502 10.51 6.33 25.86
CA THR A 502 10.89 6.05 27.26
C THR A 502 11.22 7.33 28.01
N TRP A 503 10.22 8.00 28.59
CA TRP A 503 10.39 9.28 29.32
C TRP A 503 10.77 9.12 30.81
N ASP A 504 11.12 7.92 31.22
CA ASP A 504 11.78 7.70 32.51
C ASP A 504 12.85 6.59 32.34
N PRO A 505 14.05 6.74 32.94
CA PRO A 505 15.11 5.73 32.86
C PRO A 505 14.73 4.33 33.39
N GLN A 506 13.69 4.23 34.22
CA GLN A 506 13.16 2.95 34.72
C GLN A 506 12.20 2.28 33.75
N MET A 507 11.81 2.96 32.66
CA MET A 507 10.90 2.39 31.68
C MET A 507 11.62 1.37 30.79
N ASP A 508 10.97 0.24 30.56
CA ASP A 508 11.49 -0.80 29.67
C ASP A 508 11.04 -0.56 28.22
N PRO A 509 11.95 -0.23 27.28
CA PRO A 509 11.61 -0.11 25.87
C PRO A 509 11.01 -1.39 25.29
N ALA A 510 11.42 -2.56 25.77
CA ALA A 510 10.99 -3.86 25.23
C ALA A 510 9.56 -4.25 25.63
N ALA A 511 8.96 -3.54 26.60
CA ALA A 511 7.59 -3.82 27.04
C ALA A 511 6.52 -3.28 26.07
N GLY A 512 6.90 -2.38 25.15
CA GLY A 512 5.99 -1.77 24.19
C GLY A 512 5.16 -0.61 24.72
N MET A 513 4.37 0.00 23.84
CA MET A 513 3.53 1.15 24.14
C MET A 513 2.21 1.08 23.34
N ALA A 514 1.13 1.59 23.91
CA ALA A 514 -0.14 1.81 23.22
C ALA A 514 -0.55 3.28 23.21
N ARG A 515 -1.24 3.72 22.14
CA ARG A 515 -1.97 4.98 22.04
C ARG A 515 -3.45 4.66 21.96
N LEU A 516 -4.27 5.19 22.86
CA LEU A 516 -5.69 4.84 23.00
C LEU A 516 -6.59 6.06 22.86
N VAL A 517 -7.73 5.86 22.19
CA VAL A 517 -8.81 6.84 22.03
C VAL A 517 -10.17 6.17 22.21
N VAL A 518 -11.17 6.94 22.64
CA VAL A 518 -12.58 6.56 22.59
C VAL A 518 -13.15 6.87 21.21
N GLY A 519 -13.94 5.95 20.66
CA GLY A 519 -14.48 6.06 19.30
C GLY A 519 -13.50 5.60 18.23
N LEU A 520 -13.70 6.06 17.00
CA LEU A 520 -12.92 5.59 15.85
C LEU A 520 -11.42 5.89 16.00
N GLY A 521 -10.60 4.96 15.49
CA GLY A 521 -9.13 5.04 15.58
C GLY A 521 -8.48 6.15 14.75
N THR A 522 -9.24 6.91 13.96
CA THR A 522 -8.76 8.07 13.20
C THR A 522 -8.00 9.03 14.10
N ARG A 523 -8.48 9.32 15.31
CA ARG A 523 -7.77 10.19 16.28
C ARG A 523 -6.53 9.57 16.91
N ALA A 524 -6.37 8.25 16.86
CA ALA A 524 -5.14 7.60 17.32
C ALA A 524 -4.01 7.76 16.28
N VAL A 525 -4.38 7.89 15.00
CA VAL A 525 -3.47 7.96 13.85
C VAL A 525 -3.24 9.41 13.39
N ASP A 526 -4.33 10.17 13.24
CA ASP A 526 -4.37 11.53 12.69
C ASP A 526 -4.22 12.62 13.76
N ARG A 527 -3.71 13.77 13.32
CA ARG A 527 -3.37 14.93 14.15
C ARG A 527 -4.57 15.87 14.28
N ASN A 528 -4.89 16.28 15.51
CA ASN A 528 -5.78 17.41 15.76
C ASN A 528 -5.10 18.33 16.80
N ASP A 529 -4.86 19.60 16.44
CA ASP A 529 -4.05 20.55 17.23
C ASP A 529 -4.55 20.81 18.67
N ASP A 530 -5.80 20.43 18.98
CA ASP A 530 -6.46 20.64 20.28
C ASP A 530 -6.96 19.32 20.94
N ASP A 531 -6.55 18.14 20.47
CA ASP A 531 -7.05 16.86 21.00
C ASP A 531 -5.98 15.74 20.99
N HIS A 532 -5.77 15.08 22.14
CA HIS A 532 -4.64 14.16 22.32
C HIS A 532 -5.06 12.73 22.66
N ALA A 533 -4.46 11.76 21.98
CA ALA A 533 -4.60 10.34 22.32
C ALA A 533 -3.90 10.00 23.63
N CYS A 534 -4.46 9.05 24.39
CA CYS A 534 -3.86 8.61 25.64
C CYS A 534 -2.66 7.70 25.37
N VAL A 535 -1.45 8.18 25.68
CA VAL A 535 -0.20 7.42 25.55
C VAL A 535 0.03 6.56 26.79
N VAL A 536 0.19 5.25 26.60
CA VAL A 536 0.30 4.24 27.66
C VAL A 536 1.57 3.41 27.46
N PRO A 537 2.58 3.55 28.34
CA PRO A 537 3.71 2.62 28.35
C PRO A 537 3.28 1.34 29.07
N LEU A 538 3.50 0.19 28.44
CA LEU A 538 2.89 -1.06 28.90
C LEU A 538 3.57 -1.65 30.14
N ASP A 539 4.84 -1.29 30.41
CA ASP A 539 5.54 -1.64 31.66
C ASP A 539 5.05 -0.84 32.87
N GLN A 540 4.69 0.43 32.66
CA GLN A 540 4.23 1.35 33.71
C GLN A 540 2.93 2.08 33.31
N PRO A 541 1.79 1.35 33.20
CA PRO A 541 0.56 1.87 32.58
C PRO A 541 -0.10 3.04 33.30
N GLU A 542 0.26 3.31 34.56
CA GLU A 542 -0.25 4.45 35.35
C GLU A 542 0.61 5.70 35.21
N LYS A 543 1.83 5.57 34.67
CA LYS A 543 2.75 6.68 34.51
C LYS A 543 2.26 7.58 33.39
N ARG A 544 2.22 8.88 33.66
CA ARG A 544 1.83 9.90 32.68
C ARG A 544 2.97 10.92 32.52
N PRO A 545 3.12 11.52 31.34
CA PRO A 545 4.12 12.57 31.11
C PRO A 545 3.68 13.95 31.66
N PHE A 546 2.58 14.02 32.42
CA PHE A 546 2.01 15.29 32.91
C PHE A 546 2.55 15.67 34.29
N ARG A 547 2.74 16.97 34.55
CA ARG A 547 3.26 17.47 35.83
C ARG A 547 2.16 17.75 36.85
N ASP A 548 0.96 18.09 36.40
CA ASP A 548 -0.21 18.35 37.25
C ASP A 548 -1.55 17.92 36.59
N ASP A 549 -2.66 18.09 37.31
CA ASP A 549 -4.00 17.71 36.86
C ASP A 549 -4.60 18.65 35.80
N GLU A 550 -4.15 19.91 35.75
CA GLU A 550 -4.62 20.90 34.76
C GLU A 550 -4.07 20.53 33.37
N ASP A 551 -2.78 20.18 33.34
CA ASP A 551 -2.09 19.57 32.23
C ASP A 551 -2.78 18.28 31.78
N ALA A 552 -3.07 17.38 32.71
CA ALA A 552 -3.73 16.11 32.40
C ALA A 552 -5.14 16.27 31.80
N MET A 553 -5.84 17.36 32.10
CA MET A 553 -7.13 17.68 31.48
C MET A 553 -6.93 18.29 30.09
N ARG A 554 -5.98 19.21 29.93
CA ARG A 554 -5.70 19.88 28.66
C ARG A 554 -5.26 18.88 27.58
N PHE A 555 -4.31 18.00 27.92
CA PHE A 555 -3.73 17.01 27.03
C PHE A 555 -4.44 15.65 27.11
N SER A 556 -5.77 15.69 27.25
CA SER A 556 -6.63 14.52 27.18
C SER A 556 -7.54 14.59 25.97
N GLN A 557 -8.20 13.47 25.68
CA GLN A 557 -9.19 13.44 24.62
C GLN A 557 -10.44 14.24 25.04
N HIS A 558 -10.92 15.14 24.18
CA HIS A 558 -12.12 15.96 24.37
C HIS A 558 -13.24 15.61 23.38
N GLN A 559 -12.88 15.07 22.22
CA GLN A 559 -13.80 14.72 21.13
C GLN A 559 -13.61 13.26 20.73
N ALA A 560 -14.69 12.62 20.29
CA ALA A 560 -14.65 11.27 19.73
C ALA A 560 -15.18 11.29 18.30
N ASP A 561 -14.50 10.58 17.41
CA ASP A 561 -14.97 10.37 16.04
C ASP A 561 -15.99 9.23 16.02
N THR A 562 -17.12 9.47 15.35
CA THR A 562 -18.26 8.55 15.28
C THR A 562 -18.87 8.56 13.89
N LEU A 563 -19.59 7.49 13.56
CA LEU A 563 -20.38 7.42 12.33
C LEU A 563 -21.82 7.79 12.67
N ASP A 564 -22.30 8.90 12.13
CA ASP A 564 -23.69 9.32 12.28
C ASP A 564 -24.57 8.56 11.29
N VAL A 565 -25.38 7.63 11.79
CA VAL A 565 -26.22 6.76 10.96
C VAL A 565 -27.49 7.45 10.46
N THR A 566 -27.82 8.64 10.96
CA THR A 566 -28.98 9.41 10.48
C THR A 566 -28.57 10.29 9.31
N ASP A 567 -27.46 11.02 9.46
CA ASP A 567 -26.95 11.92 8.43
C ASP A 567 -26.00 11.20 7.43
N ASN A 568 -25.65 9.94 7.72
CA ASN A 568 -24.77 9.07 6.93
C ASN A 568 -23.37 9.71 6.69
N VAL A 569 -22.77 10.26 7.74
CA VAL A 569 -21.48 10.96 7.70
C VAL A 569 -20.58 10.58 8.87
N LEU A 570 -19.27 10.64 8.64
CA LEU A 570 -18.27 10.68 9.71
C LEU A 570 -18.36 12.05 10.40
N THR A 571 -18.44 12.07 11.73
CA THR A 571 -18.51 13.31 12.51
C THR A 571 -17.76 13.19 13.83
N SER A 572 -17.29 14.32 14.35
CA SER A 572 -16.63 14.41 15.66
C SER A 572 -17.58 15.02 16.67
N VAL A 573 -17.77 14.32 17.80
CA VAL A 573 -18.70 14.74 18.84
C VAL A 573 -17.98 14.93 20.19
N PRO A 574 -18.36 15.94 20.99
CA PRO A 574 -17.77 16.12 22.31
C PRO A 574 -18.13 14.95 23.24
N LEU A 575 -17.18 14.49 24.05
CA LEU A 575 -17.39 13.36 24.98
C LEU A 575 -18.56 13.58 25.94
N ARG A 576 -18.82 14.82 26.35
CA ARG A 576 -19.98 15.18 27.18
C ARG A 576 -21.33 14.84 26.53
N GLN A 577 -21.40 14.88 25.20
CA GLN A 577 -22.61 14.51 24.45
C GLN A 577 -22.73 12.98 24.37
N LEU A 578 -21.61 12.28 24.15
CA LEU A 578 -21.58 10.81 24.17
C LEU A 578 -22.08 10.24 25.51
N ALA A 579 -21.65 10.82 26.63
CA ALA A 579 -22.08 10.41 27.97
C ALA A 579 -23.60 10.50 28.20
N SER A 580 -24.32 11.28 27.39
CA SER A 580 -25.77 11.47 27.49
C SER A 580 -26.59 10.63 26.51
N LEU A 581 -25.94 9.81 25.67
CA LEU A 581 -26.64 9.02 24.64
C LEU A 581 -27.47 7.89 25.25
N ASP A 582 -26.82 6.99 25.99
CA ASP A 582 -27.44 5.84 26.63
C ASP A 582 -26.58 5.31 27.79
N ALA A 583 -27.17 4.43 28.60
CA ALA A 583 -26.51 3.85 29.76
C ALA A 583 -25.30 2.96 29.41
N ASP A 584 -25.25 2.42 28.19
CA ASP A 584 -24.15 1.57 27.74
C ASP A 584 -22.91 2.41 27.42
N MET A 585 -23.09 3.56 26.77
CA MET A 585 -22.03 4.54 26.51
C MET A 585 -21.49 5.13 27.82
N GLU A 586 -22.36 5.49 28.78
CA GLU A 586 -21.91 5.96 30.09
C GLU A 586 -21.04 4.91 30.80
N ARG A 587 -21.41 3.63 30.70
CA ARG A 587 -20.63 2.50 31.22
C ARG A 587 -19.27 2.37 30.52
N ILE A 588 -19.22 2.47 29.19
CA ILE A 588 -17.97 2.43 28.41
C ILE A 588 -17.04 3.57 28.84
N LEU A 589 -17.56 4.80 28.94
CA LEU A 589 -16.79 5.94 29.43
C LEU A 589 -16.28 5.73 30.87
N GLY A 590 -17.02 5.00 31.70
CA GLY A 590 -16.57 4.58 33.03
C GLY A 590 -15.32 3.67 33.04
N TRP A 591 -15.03 2.96 31.94
CA TRP A 591 -13.81 2.19 31.76
C TRP A 591 -12.68 3.01 31.11
N CYS A 592 -13.04 3.92 30.21
CA CYS A 592 -12.09 4.71 29.43
C CYS A 592 -11.64 6.01 30.11
N GLY A 593 -12.39 6.52 31.10
CA GLY A 593 -12.12 7.81 31.71
C GLY A 593 -12.48 7.89 33.19
N GLU A 594 -12.13 9.04 33.76
CA GLU A 594 -12.40 9.38 35.15
C GLU A 594 -13.20 10.69 35.20
N GLN A 595 -14.06 10.81 36.22
CA GLN A 595 -14.72 12.07 36.53
C GLN A 595 -14.08 12.66 37.79
N ASP A 596 -13.56 13.89 37.70
CA ASP A 596 -13.09 14.63 38.87
C ASP A 596 -14.27 14.91 39.81
N ARG A 597 -14.15 14.47 41.08
CA ARG A 597 -15.18 14.62 42.11
C ARG A 597 -15.52 16.07 42.44
N GLU A 598 -14.59 17.01 42.26
CA GLU A 598 -14.84 18.45 42.46
C GLU A 598 -15.48 19.09 41.23
N ALA A 599 -15.02 18.75 40.02
CA ALA A 599 -15.69 19.12 38.78
C ALA A 599 -17.13 18.58 38.70
N VAL A 600 -17.38 17.35 39.16
CA VAL A 600 -18.73 16.75 39.22
C VAL A 600 -19.65 17.52 40.15
N ARG A 601 -19.15 17.92 41.33
CA ARG A 601 -19.94 18.72 42.28
C ARG A 601 -20.29 20.08 41.68
N ARG A 602 -19.30 20.81 41.14
CA ARG A 602 -19.51 22.11 40.47
C ARG A 602 -20.46 22.00 39.27
N ALA A 603 -20.33 20.97 38.44
CA ALA A 603 -21.21 20.75 37.31
C ALA A 603 -22.65 20.50 37.77
N ARG A 604 -22.86 19.65 38.80
CA ARG A 604 -24.18 19.40 39.38
C ARG A 604 -24.79 20.66 40.00
N ASP A 605 -24.00 21.48 40.69
CA ASP A 605 -24.45 22.74 41.29
C ASP A 605 -24.91 23.77 40.23
N HIS A 606 -24.41 23.64 38.98
CA HIS A 606 -24.78 24.48 37.84
C HIS A 606 -25.70 23.79 36.82
N GLY A 607 -26.21 22.59 37.10
CA GLY A 607 -27.06 21.83 36.17
C GLY A 607 -26.36 21.36 34.88
N LEU A 608 -25.03 21.30 34.90
CA LEU A 608 -24.19 20.85 33.79
C LEU A 608 -23.84 19.35 33.94
N THR A 609 -23.60 18.69 32.81
CA THR A 609 -23.09 17.30 32.80
C THR A 609 -21.62 17.32 33.21
N PRO A 610 -21.19 16.47 34.16
CA PRO A 610 -19.79 16.43 34.60
C PRO A 610 -18.86 16.06 33.44
N PRO A 611 -17.72 16.76 33.28
CA PRO A 611 -16.75 16.43 32.23
C PRO A 611 -16.04 15.11 32.53
N TRP A 612 -15.83 14.31 31.48
CA TRP A 612 -14.99 13.12 31.52
C TRP A 612 -13.56 13.48 31.15
N ARG A 613 -12.59 12.98 31.91
CA ARG A 613 -11.17 13.00 31.56
C ARG A 613 -10.78 11.61 31.07
N ILE A 614 -10.46 11.46 29.79
CA ILE A 614 -10.07 10.17 29.22
C ILE A 614 -8.64 9.85 29.63
N SER A 615 -8.47 8.79 30.42
CA SER A 615 -7.17 8.34 30.96
C SER A 615 -6.93 6.85 30.84
N PHE A 616 -7.99 6.08 30.52
CA PHE A 616 -8.08 4.62 30.51
C PHE A 616 -7.66 3.95 31.83
N ALA A 617 -7.47 4.70 32.91
CA ALA A 617 -6.93 4.15 34.16
C ALA A 617 -7.74 2.95 34.70
N PRO A 618 -9.09 2.94 34.70
CA PRO A 618 -9.86 1.76 35.10
C PRO A 618 -9.61 0.54 34.19
N LEU A 619 -9.60 0.73 32.87
CA LEU A 619 -9.29 -0.34 31.91
C LEU A 619 -7.88 -0.92 32.13
N LEU A 620 -6.88 -0.05 32.33
CA LEU A 620 -5.48 -0.46 32.45
C LEU A 620 -5.17 -1.15 33.78
N SER A 621 -5.75 -0.69 34.89
CA SER A 621 -5.42 -1.16 36.24
C SER A 621 -6.30 -2.31 36.74
N ARG A 622 -7.54 -2.41 36.26
CA ARG A 622 -8.55 -3.35 36.80
C ARG A 622 -8.85 -4.52 35.89
N THR A 623 -8.31 -4.55 34.68
CA THR A 623 -8.60 -5.58 33.67
C THR A 623 -7.32 -6.24 33.18
N ARG A 624 -7.46 -7.26 32.31
CA ARG A 624 -6.33 -7.93 31.66
C ARG A 624 -5.79 -7.20 30.43
N PHE A 625 -6.21 -5.95 30.17
CA PHE A 625 -5.82 -5.21 28.96
C PHE A 625 -4.31 -5.15 28.76
N VAL A 626 -3.56 -4.68 29.77
CA VAL A 626 -2.10 -4.51 29.69
C VAL A 626 -1.37 -5.84 29.44
N PRO A 627 -1.57 -6.90 30.26
CA PRO A 627 -0.87 -8.16 30.02
C PRO A 627 -1.25 -8.80 28.67
N LEU A 628 -2.51 -8.67 28.22
CA LEU A 628 -2.91 -9.14 26.89
C LEU A 628 -2.21 -8.35 25.78
N MET A 629 -2.12 -7.03 25.89
CA MET A 629 -1.45 -6.19 24.89
C MET A 629 0.07 -6.47 24.84
N GLN A 630 0.72 -6.67 25.99
CA GLN A 630 2.13 -7.08 26.04
C GLN A 630 2.34 -8.44 25.38
N GLN A 631 1.47 -9.41 25.66
CA GLN A 631 1.51 -10.73 25.02
C GLN A 631 1.30 -10.61 23.51
N LEU A 632 0.30 -9.83 23.07
CA LEU A 632 -0.02 -9.60 21.67
C LEU A 632 1.20 -9.07 20.90
N LEU A 633 1.75 -7.95 21.37
CA LEU A 633 2.85 -7.28 20.71
C LEU A 633 4.15 -8.09 20.78
N GLY A 634 4.42 -8.73 21.93
CA GLY A 634 5.59 -9.57 22.12
C GLY A 634 5.59 -10.82 21.25
N THR A 635 4.43 -11.49 21.12
CA THR A 635 4.27 -12.65 20.22
C THR A 635 4.49 -12.25 18.76
N LEU A 636 3.92 -11.13 18.33
CA LEU A 636 4.09 -10.65 16.95
C LEU A 636 5.54 -10.23 16.68
N GLU A 637 6.18 -9.47 17.56
CA GLU A 637 7.60 -9.07 17.40
C GLU A 637 8.52 -10.30 17.33
N ALA A 638 8.35 -11.27 18.22
CA ALA A 638 9.15 -12.48 18.24
C ALA A 638 8.99 -13.31 16.97
N THR A 639 7.78 -13.32 16.39
CA THR A 639 7.48 -14.09 15.17
C THR A 639 7.96 -13.38 13.91
N TYR A 640 7.80 -12.06 13.83
CA TYR A 640 8.31 -11.24 12.72
C TYR A 640 9.84 -11.08 12.76
N GLU A 641 10.46 -11.43 13.89
CA GLU A 641 11.88 -11.19 14.20
C GLU A 641 12.26 -9.70 14.02
N TYR A 642 11.28 -8.83 14.28
CA TYR A 642 11.38 -7.40 14.05
C TYR A 642 10.27 -6.68 14.82
N PRO A 643 10.51 -5.47 15.37
CA PRO A 643 9.46 -4.72 16.05
C PRO A 643 8.25 -4.46 15.15
N VAL A 644 7.05 -4.44 15.73
CA VAL A 644 5.79 -4.29 14.97
C VAL A 644 4.99 -3.08 15.44
N ASP A 645 4.15 -2.59 14.53
CA ASP A 645 3.13 -1.57 14.71
C ASP A 645 1.77 -2.19 14.37
N VAL A 646 0.82 -2.10 15.30
CA VAL A 646 -0.47 -2.77 15.24
C VAL A 646 -1.59 -1.76 15.50
N GLU A 647 -2.49 -1.60 14.55
CA GLU A 647 -3.74 -0.86 14.75
C GLU A 647 -4.83 -1.83 15.21
N PHE A 648 -5.60 -1.44 16.23
CA PHE A 648 -6.64 -2.27 16.80
C PHE A 648 -7.86 -1.47 17.27
N THR A 649 -8.98 -2.17 17.40
CA THR A 649 -10.16 -1.71 18.15
C THR A 649 -10.37 -2.61 19.36
N VAL A 650 -11.05 -2.07 20.37
CA VAL A 650 -11.31 -2.76 21.63
C VAL A 650 -12.81 -2.76 21.88
N HIS A 651 -13.32 -3.94 22.20
CA HIS A 651 -14.62 -4.12 22.80
C HIS A 651 -14.45 -4.41 24.29
N ILE A 652 -15.25 -3.75 25.10
CA ILE A 652 -15.25 -3.86 26.56
C ILE A 652 -16.57 -4.52 26.97
N GLY A 653 -16.44 -5.77 27.43
CA GLY A 653 -17.55 -6.56 27.95
C GLY A 653 -18.21 -5.92 29.17
N LEU A 654 -19.31 -6.50 29.64
CA LEU A 654 -20.09 -5.96 30.77
C LEU A 654 -19.25 -5.83 32.05
N GLU A 655 -18.37 -6.80 32.31
CA GLU A 655 -17.50 -6.85 33.48
C GLU A 655 -16.11 -6.23 33.22
N GLY A 656 -15.92 -5.59 32.06
CA GLY A 656 -14.65 -4.97 31.68
C GLY A 656 -13.68 -5.92 30.97
N GLN A 657 -14.10 -7.12 30.53
CA GLN A 657 -13.21 -7.98 29.75
C GLN A 657 -12.87 -7.32 28.41
N PRO A 658 -11.59 -7.12 28.06
CA PRO A 658 -11.21 -6.55 26.78
C PRO A 658 -11.12 -7.65 25.71
N SER A 659 -11.70 -7.37 24.55
CA SER A 659 -11.49 -8.14 23.32
C SER A 659 -10.95 -7.21 22.24
N PHE A 660 -9.96 -7.67 21.49
CA PHE A 660 -9.26 -6.89 20.48
C PHE A 660 -9.72 -7.32 19.09
N ASN A 661 -9.94 -6.37 18.19
CA ASN A 661 -9.91 -6.65 16.76
C ASN A 661 -8.71 -5.97 16.13
N LEU A 662 -7.82 -6.77 15.53
CA LEU A 662 -6.71 -6.25 14.74
C LEU A 662 -7.20 -5.74 13.40
N VAL A 663 -6.88 -4.48 13.08
CA VAL A 663 -7.26 -3.85 11.81
C VAL A 663 -6.05 -3.61 10.90
N GLN A 664 -4.84 -3.58 11.46
CA GLN A 664 -3.58 -3.54 10.69
C GLN A 664 -2.43 -4.09 11.55
N CYS A 665 -1.46 -4.75 10.92
CA CYS A 665 -0.20 -5.16 11.55
C CYS A 665 0.93 -5.07 10.54
N ARG A 666 1.98 -4.32 10.88
CA ARG A 666 3.13 -4.10 10.01
C ARG A 666 4.45 -4.04 10.79
N PRO A 667 5.60 -4.29 10.15
CA PRO A 667 6.91 -3.99 10.74
C PRO A 667 7.02 -2.49 11.12
N LEU A 668 7.54 -2.20 12.32
CA LEU A 668 7.73 -0.83 12.82
C LEU A 668 8.83 -0.12 12.02
N GLN A 669 8.53 1.06 11.50
CA GLN A 669 9.42 1.75 10.58
C GLN A 669 10.63 2.40 11.28
N THR A 670 11.80 2.34 10.63
CA THR A 670 12.99 3.15 10.95
C THR A 670 12.77 4.58 10.44
N LEU A 671 12.98 5.62 11.26
CA LEU A 671 13.02 7.00 10.75
C LEU A 671 14.26 7.18 9.85
N GLY A 672 14.06 7.48 8.57
CA GLY A 672 15.16 7.67 7.61
C GLY A 672 15.23 6.58 6.53
N GLN A 673 16.38 5.90 6.39
CA GLN A 673 16.52 4.78 5.43
C GLN A 673 15.96 3.47 6.01
N ASN A 674 15.12 2.77 5.24
CA ASN A 674 14.41 1.53 5.60
C ASN A 674 15.30 0.27 5.61
N ARG A 675 16.56 0.38 6.04
CA ARG A 675 17.44 -0.78 6.26
C ARG A 675 17.59 -1.05 7.75
N PRO A 676 17.85 -2.30 8.16
CA PRO A 676 18.36 -2.56 9.51
C PRO A 676 19.55 -1.64 9.78
N VAL A 677 19.42 -0.77 10.79
CA VAL A 677 20.47 0.21 11.11
C VAL A 677 21.59 -0.52 11.84
N THR A 678 22.70 -0.78 11.14
CA THR A 678 23.90 -1.28 11.79
C THR A 678 24.71 -0.10 12.30
N VAL A 679 24.59 0.19 13.60
CA VAL A 679 25.41 1.21 14.26
C VAL A 679 26.87 0.73 14.30
N PRO A 680 27.84 1.51 13.79
CA PRO A 680 29.26 1.13 13.82
C PRO A 680 29.73 0.84 15.25
N GLU A 681 30.50 -0.23 15.44
CA GLU A 681 31.02 -0.58 16.76
C GLU A 681 31.97 0.49 17.32
N ALA A 682 32.81 1.06 16.46
CA ALA A 682 33.77 2.09 16.80
C ALA A 682 33.81 3.18 15.71
N VAL A 683 33.70 4.44 16.13
CA VAL A 683 33.94 5.62 15.31
C VAL A 683 35.17 6.33 15.86
N SER A 684 36.05 6.78 14.96
CA SER A 684 37.24 7.51 15.37
C SER A 684 36.86 8.86 15.98
N SER A 685 37.58 9.23 17.03
CA SER A 685 37.28 10.40 17.88
C SER A 685 37.30 11.75 17.14
N ASP A 686 37.96 11.80 15.99
CA ASP A 686 38.06 12.96 15.10
C ASP A 686 36.84 13.14 14.17
N ARG A 687 36.03 12.09 14.00
CA ARG A 687 34.81 12.08 13.18
C ARG A 687 33.52 12.05 14.00
N LEU A 688 33.64 11.92 15.32
CA LEU A 688 32.51 11.74 16.23
C LEU A 688 32.00 13.11 16.72
N LEU A 689 30.69 13.35 16.58
CA LEU A 689 29.98 14.47 17.21
C LEU A 689 29.30 14.02 18.51
N LEU A 690 28.65 12.86 18.49
CA LEU A 690 27.97 12.27 19.65
C LEU A 690 27.96 10.75 19.55
N ALA A 691 28.28 10.05 20.64
CA ALA A 691 27.88 8.67 20.86
C ALA A 691 27.22 8.55 22.22
N THR A 692 26.06 7.91 22.30
CA THR A 692 25.36 7.67 23.57
C THR A 692 24.68 6.31 23.60
N GLN A 693 24.49 5.77 24.80
CA GLN A 693 23.62 4.63 25.06
C GLN A 693 22.40 5.09 25.86
N GLY A 694 21.21 4.90 25.30
CA GLY A 694 19.94 5.38 25.84
C GLY A 694 19.75 6.90 25.74
N HIS A 695 18.65 7.40 26.31
CA HIS A 695 18.28 8.83 26.36
C HIS A 695 18.05 9.50 24.98
N PHE A 696 17.64 8.74 23.98
CA PHE A 696 17.16 9.26 22.69
C PHE A 696 15.82 8.62 22.31
N MET A 697 15.03 9.34 21.54
CA MET A 697 13.65 9.01 21.20
C MET A 697 13.38 9.32 19.73
N GLY A 698 12.52 8.52 19.11
CA GLY A 698 12.23 8.59 17.67
C GLY A 698 12.36 7.27 16.92
N GLY A 699 12.71 6.18 17.59
CA GLY A 699 12.84 4.88 16.92
C GLY A 699 14.25 4.61 16.40
N SER A 700 14.43 3.50 15.67
CA SER A 700 15.67 3.27 14.94
C SER A 700 15.75 4.35 13.85
N MET A 701 16.92 4.93 13.66
CA MET A 701 17.08 6.09 12.80
C MET A 701 18.32 5.95 11.93
N ASP A 702 18.19 6.34 10.67
CA ASP A 702 19.32 6.59 9.78
C ASP A 702 19.06 7.91 9.04
N GLN A 703 19.49 8.99 9.67
CA GLN A 703 19.18 10.34 9.25
C GLN A 703 20.45 11.06 8.77
N PRO A 704 20.60 11.34 7.46
CA PRO A 704 21.60 12.30 7.00
C PRO A 704 21.26 13.69 7.53
N ILE A 705 22.29 14.46 7.88
CA ILE A 705 22.19 15.82 8.38
C ILE A 705 22.88 16.75 7.39
N HIS A 706 22.14 17.73 6.87
CA HIS A 706 22.66 18.73 5.92
C HIS A 706 23.01 20.04 6.61
N ARG A 707 22.35 20.35 7.73
CA ARG A 707 22.55 21.58 8.48
C ARG A 707 22.56 21.33 9.97
N VAL A 708 23.44 22.04 10.69
CA VAL A 708 23.46 22.04 12.16
C VAL A 708 23.27 23.46 12.66
N ILE A 709 22.24 23.66 13.49
CA ILE A 709 22.03 24.90 14.24
C ILE A 709 22.42 24.61 15.68
N ARG A 710 23.42 25.33 16.22
CA ARG A 710 23.85 25.18 17.61
C ARG A 710 23.67 26.47 18.38
N VAL A 711 22.93 26.39 19.48
CA VAL A 711 22.88 27.40 20.54
C VAL A 711 23.94 27.05 21.58
N ASP A 712 24.91 27.93 21.79
CA ASP A 712 26.01 27.69 22.72
C ASP A 712 25.56 27.91 24.18
N GLY A 713 25.60 26.85 25.01
CA GLY A 713 25.12 26.90 26.39
C GLY A 713 25.86 27.89 27.29
N GLY A 714 27.18 28.01 27.12
CA GLY A 714 28.00 28.96 27.87
C GLY A 714 27.61 30.40 27.57
N ARG A 715 27.55 30.75 26.27
CA ARG A 715 27.15 32.09 25.82
C ARG A 715 25.69 32.38 26.16
N TYR A 716 24.79 31.43 25.93
CA TYR A 716 23.37 31.57 26.25
C TYR A 716 23.12 31.85 27.74
N SER A 717 23.89 31.21 28.63
CA SER A 717 23.75 31.41 30.08
C SER A 717 24.11 32.83 30.54
N ALA A 718 25.04 33.50 29.83
CA ALA A 718 25.47 34.86 30.11
C ALA A 718 24.50 35.95 29.60
N LEU A 719 23.51 35.59 28.78
CA LEU A 719 22.54 36.52 28.22
C LEU A 719 21.49 36.97 29.25
N THR A 720 21.02 38.21 29.09
CA THR A 720 19.84 38.70 29.82
C THR A 720 18.56 37.98 29.38
N SER A 721 17.51 37.97 30.22
CA SER A 721 16.24 37.30 29.88
C SER A 721 15.63 37.84 28.57
N HIS A 722 15.76 39.13 28.26
CA HIS A 722 15.32 39.71 26.98
C HIS A 722 16.12 39.15 25.77
N GLN A 723 17.45 39.07 25.90
CA GLN A 723 18.32 38.49 24.86
C GLN A 723 18.05 36.99 24.66
N LYS A 724 17.70 36.25 25.71
CA LYS A 724 17.31 34.82 25.62
C LYS A 724 16.03 34.60 24.80
N PHE A 725 15.02 35.46 24.96
CA PHE A 725 13.84 35.44 24.07
C PHE A 725 14.20 35.82 22.62
N ALA A 726 15.19 36.68 22.41
CA ALA A 726 15.68 37.01 21.08
C ALA A 726 16.38 35.82 20.40
N VAL A 727 17.11 34.98 21.14
CA VAL A 727 17.67 33.71 20.64
C VAL A 727 16.56 32.78 20.13
N ALA A 728 15.48 32.61 20.90
CA ALA A 728 14.34 31.77 20.48
C ALA A 728 13.70 32.29 19.18
N ARG A 729 13.53 33.61 19.05
CA ARG A 729 13.01 34.25 17.84
C ARG A 729 13.93 34.05 16.63
N LEU A 730 15.25 34.19 16.81
CA LEU A 730 16.24 33.96 15.76
C LEU A 730 16.18 32.52 15.23
N VAL A 731 16.14 31.53 16.12
CA VAL A 731 15.96 30.11 15.74
C VAL A 731 14.66 29.92 14.97
N GLY A 732 13.57 30.55 15.40
CA GLY A 732 12.28 30.51 14.69
C GLY A 732 12.31 31.16 13.30
N GLN A 733 13.05 32.25 13.12
CA GLN A 733 13.23 32.89 11.80
C GLN A 733 14.04 32.00 10.87
N ILE A 734 15.13 31.40 11.36
CA ILE A 734 15.92 30.41 10.60
C ILE A 734 15.03 29.24 10.19
N ASN A 735 14.22 28.70 11.11
CA ASN A 735 13.29 27.60 10.83
C ASN A 735 12.32 27.95 9.69
N ARG A 736 11.76 29.17 9.67
CA ARG A 736 10.82 29.61 8.62
C ARG A 736 11.49 29.84 7.26
N ALA A 737 12.77 30.21 7.24
CA ALA A 737 13.56 30.41 6.02
C ALA A 737 14.04 29.09 5.39
N MET A 738 14.06 27.99 6.15
CA MET A 738 14.46 26.67 5.64
C MET A 738 13.43 26.09 4.66
N LYS A 739 13.92 25.34 3.66
CA LYS A 739 13.08 24.46 2.81
C LYS A 739 12.41 23.37 3.65
N ASN A 740 11.66 22.47 3.01
CA ASN A 740 11.08 21.30 3.70
C ASN A 740 12.19 20.52 4.45
N ARG A 741 11.84 19.96 5.62
CA ARG A 741 12.65 19.07 6.46
C ARG A 741 13.32 17.94 5.66
N ASP A 742 12.64 17.42 4.64
CA ASP A 742 13.14 16.28 3.86
C ASP A 742 14.25 16.71 2.87
N ASP A 743 14.24 17.95 2.38
CA ASP A 743 15.26 18.48 1.46
C ASP A 743 16.53 18.94 2.21
N CYS A 744 16.34 19.49 3.42
CA CYS A 744 17.43 19.98 4.25
C CYS A 744 17.25 19.49 5.70
N PRO A 745 17.55 18.20 5.98
CA PRO A 745 17.47 17.67 7.32
C PRO A 745 18.40 18.44 8.27
N THR A 746 17.78 19.14 9.22
CA THR A 746 18.47 20.06 10.12
C THR A 746 18.49 19.50 11.53
N LEU A 747 19.69 19.44 12.12
CA LEU A 747 19.93 19.11 13.52
C LEU A 747 20.02 20.40 14.34
N LEU A 748 19.11 20.56 15.30
CA LEU A 748 19.10 21.66 16.25
C LEU A 748 19.68 21.21 17.59
N ILE A 749 20.76 21.83 18.03
CA ILE A 749 21.47 21.53 19.28
C ILE A 749 21.35 22.73 20.21
N GLY A 750 20.97 22.53 21.46
CA GLY A 750 21.08 23.62 22.43
C GLY A 750 20.83 23.26 23.90
N PRO A 751 20.98 24.26 24.78
CA PRO A 751 21.09 24.04 26.22
C PRO A 751 19.73 23.94 26.92
N GLY A 752 19.64 23.01 27.87
CA GLY A 752 18.51 22.86 28.79
C GLY A 752 17.18 22.53 28.10
N ARG A 753 16.07 22.89 28.77
CA ARG A 753 14.72 22.62 28.31
C ARG A 753 14.24 23.59 27.24
N TRP A 754 13.91 23.10 26.06
CA TRP A 754 13.23 23.85 25.01
C TRP A 754 11.72 23.89 25.28
N GLY A 755 11.03 24.96 24.88
CA GLY A 755 9.60 25.09 25.19
C GLY A 755 9.28 25.46 26.64
N THR A 756 10.27 25.95 27.40
CA THR A 756 10.08 26.45 28.76
C THR A 756 9.54 27.88 28.79
N SER A 757 8.68 28.22 29.75
CA SER A 757 8.32 29.62 30.05
C SER A 757 9.40 30.35 30.87
N THR A 758 10.41 29.63 31.36
CA THR A 758 11.49 30.11 32.24
C THR A 758 12.84 30.01 31.51
N PRO A 759 13.36 31.10 30.90
CA PRO A 759 14.59 31.11 30.08
C PRO A 759 15.87 30.74 30.83
N GLU A 760 15.83 30.70 32.16
CA GLU A 760 16.93 30.26 33.02
C GLU A 760 17.10 28.74 33.03
N LEU A 761 16.07 27.99 32.62
CA LEU A 761 16.08 26.52 32.56
C LEU A 761 16.30 25.97 31.13
N GLY A 762 16.32 26.85 30.12
CA GLY A 762 16.53 26.48 28.71
C GLY A 762 15.98 27.53 27.75
N VAL A 763 15.68 27.15 26.51
CA VAL A 763 15.31 28.08 25.43
C VAL A 763 13.78 28.26 25.35
N PRO A 764 13.25 29.49 25.53
CA PRO A 764 11.81 29.76 25.57
C PRO A 764 11.20 29.84 24.16
N ILE A 765 11.23 28.73 23.44
CA ILE A 765 10.78 28.62 22.06
C ILE A 765 9.37 28.02 21.98
N ARG A 766 8.62 28.25 20.90
CA ARG A 766 7.35 27.55 20.65
C ARG A 766 7.57 26.42 19.65
N PHE A 767 6.69 25.42 19.61
CA PHE A 767 6.79 24.33 18.64
C PHE A 767 6.85 24.85 17.18
N ALA A 768 6.04 25.85 16.84
CA ALA A 768 6.02 26.47 15.51
C ALA A 768 7.38 27.06 15.07
N ASP A 769 8.26 27.37 16.02
CA ASP A 769 9.60 27.90 15.74
C ASP A 769 10.63 26.78 15.44
N ILE A 770 10.29 25.50 15.61
CA ILE A 770 11.17 24.34 15.31
C ILE A 770 10.50 23.28 14.43
N SER A 771 9.32 23.56 13.89
CA SER A 771 8.48 22.60 13.18
C SER A 771 9.09 21.99 11.91
N ARG A 772 10.15 22.59 11.34
CA ARG A 772 10.85 22.07 10.15
C ARG A 772 12.17 21.36 10.49
N MET A 773 12.48 21.19 11.77
CA MET A 773 13.70 20.49 12.20
C MET A 773 13.57 18.98 11.98
N ALA A 774 14.67 18.32 11.64
CA ALA A 774 14.72 16.85 11.56
C ALA A 774 15.00 16.24 12.93
N VAL A 775 15.90 16.87 13.69
CA VAL A 775 16.34 16.40 15.00
C VAL A 775 16.47 17.58 15.96
N LEU A 776 15.95 17.42 17.17
CA LEU A 776 16.21 18.29 18.31
C LEU A 776 17.10 17.54 19.31
N MET A 777 18.27 18.11 19.59
CA MET A 777 19.24 17.62 20.57
C MET A 777 19.34 18.61 21.73
N GLU A 778 18.81 18.21 22.88
CA GLU A 778 18.90 18.98 24.11
C GLU A 778 20.11 18.54 24.92
N VAL A 779 20.94 19.50 25.31
CA VAL A 779 22.14 19.26 26.10
C VAL A 779 21.87 19.70 27.53
N ALA A 780 22.03 18.79 28.49
CA ALA A 780 21.87 19.04 29.93
C ALA A 780 23.04 19.86 30.50
N GLU A 781 23.31 21.01 29.90
CA GLU A 781 24.42 21.90 30.21
C GLU A 781 23.96 23.36 30.07
N LEU A 782 23.73 24.01 31.21
CA LEU A 782 23.66 25.47 31.33
C LEU A 782 24.88 25.88 32.14
N GLY A 783 25.68 26.83 31.64
CA GLY A 783 26.90 27.26 32.34
C GLY A 783 26.65 27.58 33.83
N GLY A 784 27.64 27.30 34.69
CA GLY A 784 27.58 27.59 36.13
C GLY A 784 27.25 26.42 37.07
N GLY A 785 27.28 25.16 36.59
CA GLY A 785 27.11 23.96 37.43
C GLY A 785 25.67 23.59 37.74
N VAL A 786 24.70 24.21 37.07
CA VAL A 786 23.27 23.84 37.14
C VAL A 786 22.98 22.78 36.09
N VAL A 787 22.48 21.61 36.49
CA VAL A 787 21.97 20.59 35.58
C VAL A 787 20.48 20.87 35.36
N PRO A 788 20.07 21.38 34.19
CA PRO A 788 18.65 21.60 33.90
C PRO A 788 17.89 20.29 33.74
N ASP A 789 16.62 20.29 34.13
CA ASP A 789 15.64 19.34 33.62
C ASP A 789 15.52 19.55 32.10
N LEU A 790 15.49 18.47 31.32
CA LEU A 790 15.27 18.52 29.87
C LEU A 790 13.77 18.55 29.54
N SER A 791 13.39 18.78 28.28
CA SER A 791 11.98 18.75 27.84
C SER A 791 11.33 17.37 27.93
N TYR A 792 12.14 16.35 28.21
CA TYR A 792 11.76 15.00 28.56
C TYR A 792 10.58 14.96 29.54
N GLY A 793 9.44 14.40 29.10
CA GLY A 793 8.22 14.33 29.92
C GLY A 793 7.50 15.68 30.09
N SER A 794 7.46 16.52 29.06
CA SER A 794 6.72 17.79 29.06
C SER A 794 5.77 17.97 27.87
N HIS A 795 4.91 18.98 27.91
CA HIS A 795 3.98 19.33 26.81
C HIS A 795 4.66 19.54 25.48
N PHE A 796 5.77 20.28 25.50
CA PHE A 796 6.61 20.51 24.33
C PHE A 796 7.16 19.20 23.75
N PHE A 797 7.34 18.18 24.58
CA PHE A 797 7.80 16.88 24.13
C PHE A 797 6.70 16.09 23.41
N GLN A 798 5.42 16.20 23.82
CA GLN A 798 4.33 15.60 23.05
C GLN A 798 4.25 16.19 21.64
N ASP A 799 4.41 17.51 21.47
CA ASP A 799 4.44 18.15 20.16
C ASP A 799 5.57 17.62 19.25
N LEU A 800 6.75 17.34 19.82
CA LEU A 800 7.89 16.74 19.09
C LEU A 800 7.57 15.34 18.61
N VAL A 801 6.96 14.53 19.48
CA VAL A 801 6.51 13.17 19.20
C VAL A 801 5.47 13.18 18.08
N GLU A 802 4.45 14.03 18.18
CA GLU A 802 3.38 14.16 17.18
C GLU A 802 3.92 14.62 15.81
N SER A 803 5.00 15.40 15.81
CA SER A 803 5.60 15.99 14.62
C SER A 803 6.69 15.15 13.95
N ARG A 804 7.02 13.99 14.54
CA ARG A 804 8.12 13.11 14.09
C ARG A 804 9.47 13.84 14.04
N ILE A 805 9.71 14.76 14.96
CA ILE A 805 11.04 15.36 15.15
C ILE A 805 11.81 14.41 16.07
N ALA A 806 12.95 13.88 15.59
CA ALA A 806 13.76 13.00 16.44
C ALA A 806 14.29 13.79 17.63
N TYR A 807 14.22 13.22 18.82
CA TYR A 807 14.59 13.89 20.06
C TYR A 807 15.77 13.18 20.71
N VAL A 808 16.82 13.93 21.02
CA VAL A 808 18.04 13.40 21.65
C VAL A 808 18.33 14.18 22.92
N ALA A 809 18.31 13.50 24.08
CA ALA A 809 18.71 14.09 25.34
C ALA A 809 20.18 13.72 25.64
N VAL A 810 21.05 14.72 25.63
CA VAL A 810 22.49 14.56 25.85
C VAL A 810 22.83 15.00 27.27
N ARG A 811 23.48 14.12 28.03
CA ARG A 811 24.06 14.41 29.34
C ARG A 811 25.58 14.30 29.24
N PRO A 812 26.31 15.41 29.03
CA PRO A 812 27.75 15.38 28.72
C PRO A 812 28.64 14.70 29.78
N HIS A 813 28.18 14.63 31.03
CA HIS A 813 28.90 14.02 32.15
C HIS A 813 28.49 12.58 32.45
N ASP A 814 27.60 11.98 31.65
CA ASP A 814 27.22 10.59 31.80
C ASP A 814 28.31 9.65 31.26
N ARG A 815 28.56 8.54 31.96
CA ARG A 815 29.62 7.56 31.64
C ARG A 815 29.41 6.85 30.30
N HIS A 816 28.18 6.89 29.77
CA HIS A 816 27.80 6.28 28.50
C HIS A 816 27.62 7.29 27.36
N THR A 817 28.01 8.56 27.55
CA THR A 817 27.92 9.62 26.54
C THR A 817 29.30 10.17 26.19
N ASP A 818 29.68 10.14 24.91
CA ASP A 818 30.83 10.86 24.34
C ASP A 818 30.28 11.97 23.42
N TYR A 819 30.25 13.21 23.93
CA TYR A 819 29.75 14.38 23.21
C TYR A 819 30.92 15.33 22.91
N ARG A 820 31.12 15.65 21.62
CA ARG A 820 32.28 16.41 21.11
C ARG A 820 31.84 17.62 20.29
N PRO A 821 31.23 18.64 20.91
CA PRO A 821 30.74 19.82 20.21
C PRO A 821 31.84 20.59 19.46
N GLU A 822 33.10 20.44 19.86
CA GLU A 822 34.26 21.07 19.21
C GLU A 822 34.46 20.58 17.77
N TRP A 823 33.89 19.44 17.40
CA TRP A 823 33.88 18.98 16.01
C TRP A 823 33.27 20.02 15.07
N LEU A 824 32.23 20.75 15.51
CA LEU A 824 31.59 21.81 14.74
C LEU A 824 32.50 23.01 14.46
N ASN A 825 33.61 23.18 15.21
CA ASN A 825 34.57 24.25 14.90
C ASN A 825 35.32 24.02 13.58
N ARG A 826 35.31 22.78 13.08
CA ARG A 826 35.92 22.39 11.80
C ARG A 826 34.91 22.34 10.65
N ALA A 827 33.62 22.43 10.95
CA ALA A 827 32.56 22.39 9.96
C ALA A 827 32.43 23.75 9.23
N PRO A 828 32.00 23.76 7.96
CA PRO A 828 31.72 24.99 7.23
C PRO A 828 30.60 25.79 7.91
N ARG A 829 30.86 27.07 8.23
CA ARG A 829 29.82 27.97 8.73
C ARG A 829 28.96 28.48 7.58
N GLU A 830 27.65 28.48 7.79
CA GLU A 830 26.68 29.09 6.88
C GLU A 830 26.51 30.57 7.22
N VAL A 831 26.47 31.42 6.20
CA VAL A 831 26.14 32.84 6.38
C VAL A 831 24.63 32.97 6.31
N ILE A 832 24.02 33.42 7.41
CA ILE A 832 22.58 33.68 7.50
C ILE A 832 22.29 35.00 6.78
N ASP A 833 21.18 35.04 6.03
CA ASP A 833 20.72 36.23 5.32
C ASP A 833 20.58 37.45 6.25
N GLU A 834 21.04 38.63 5.81
CA GLU A 834 21.02 39.85 6.62
C GLU A 834 19.59 40.26 7.04
N ASP A 835 18.59 39.95 6.19
CA ASP A 835 17.17 40.18 6.48
C ASP A 835 16.65 39.37 7.68
N VAL A 836 17.27 38.21 7.97
CA VAL A 836 16.95 37.37 9.13
C VAL A 836 17.64 37.91 10.40
N LEU A 837 18.74 38.66 10.25
CA LEU A 837 19.58 39.15 11.35
C LEU A 837 19.22 40.57 11.80
N ASP A 838 18.36 41.28 11.06
CA ASP A 838 18.05 42.69 11.30
C ASP A 838 17.50 42.96 12.71
N GLY A 839 18.04 44.00 13.35
CA GLY A 839 17.64 44.45 14.69
C GLY A 839 18.08 43.55 15.88
N LEU A 840 18.95 42.55 15.66
CA LEU A 840 19.45 41.66 16.73
C LEU A 840 20.79 42.12 17.33
N ASP A 841 20.95 41.90 18.63
CA ASP A 841 22.16 42.22 19.39
C ASP A 841 23.34 41.30 19.01
N ALA A 842 24.57 41.84 18.98
CA ALA A 842 25.78 41.09 18.67
C ALA A 842 26.00 39.92 19.64
N ASP A 843 25.62 40.09 20.91
CA ASP A 843 25.72 39.03 21.92
C ASP A 843 24.76 37.86 21.62
N VAL A 844 23.55 38.15 21.12
CA VAL A 844 22.55 37.14 20.68
C VAL A 844 23.04 36.38 19.46
N LEU A 845 23.57 37.11 18.46
CA LEU A 845 24.16 36.52 17.27
C LEU A 845 25.36 35.62 17.60
N SER A 846 26.14 35.99 18.61
CA SER A 846 27.29 35.18 19.06
C SER A 846 26.87 33.85 19.71
N ALA A 847 25.65 33.74 20.23
CA ALA A 847 25.14 32.55 20.90
C ALA A 847 24.59 31.49 19.93
N VAL A 848 24.28 31.84 18.68
CA VAL A 848 23.74 30.92 17.66
C VAL A 848 24.73 30.75 16.52
N THR A 849 25.04 29.51 16.16
CA THR A 849 25.88 29.19 15.00
C THR A 849 25.15 28.25 14.06
N VAL A 850 25.28 28.47 12.76
CA VAL A 850 24.68 27.63 11.71
C VAL A 850 25.81 27.10 10.85
N HIS A 851 25.78 25.80 10.59
CA HIS A 851 26.80 25.09 9.82
C HIS A 851 26.15 24.32 8.67
N ASP A 852 26.71 24.46 7.48
CA ASP A 852 26.37 23.63 6.32
C ASP A 852 27.30 22.42 6.30
N VAL A 853 26.72 21.25 6.54
CA VAL A 853 27.42 19.97 6.62
C VAL A 853 27.06 19.04 5.46
N THR A 854 26.38 19.54 4.44
CA THR A 854 25.93 18.76 3.27
C THR A 854 27.09 18.03 2.59
N GLY A 855 28.22 18.71 2.37
CA GLY A 855 29.43 18.12 1.76
C GLY A 855 30.33 17.34 2.73
N VAL A 856 30.01 17.34 4.03
CA VAL A 856 30.81 16.70 5.08
C VAL A 856 30.37 15.26 5.32
N GLY A 857 29.12 14.92 5.02
CA GLY A 857 28.56 13.58 5.21
C GLY A 857 28.25 13.25 6.67
N LEU A 858 27.68 14.20 7.41
CA LEU A 858 27.26 13.97 8.79
C LEU A 858 25.99 13.12 8.82
N ARG A 859 26.00 12.02 9.59
CA ARG A 859 24.83 11.15 9.78
C ARG A 859 24.56 10.89 11.23
N LEU A 860 23.28 10.69 11.54
CA LEU A 860 22.77 10.29 12.83
C LEU A 860 22.16 8.90 12.71
N LEU A 861 22.83 7.91 13.29
CA LEU A 861 22.36 6.53 13.36
C LEU A 861 21.85 6.24 14.78
N ALA A 862 20.67 5.66 14.89
CA ALA A 862 20.12 5.19 16.15
C ALA A 862 19.55 3.78 15.97
N ASP A 863 19.79 2.91 16.95
CA ASP A 863 19.17 1.60 17.00
C ASP A 863 18.44 1.42 18.34
N VAL A 864 17.13 1.22 18.26
CA VAL A 864 16.25 1.01 19.42
C VAL A 864 16.51 -0.36 20.05
N VAL A 865 16.97 -1.34 19.28
CA VAL A 865 17.21 -2.68 19.80
C VAL A 865 18.42 -2.68 20.73
N SER A 866 19.54 -2.14 20.28
CA SER A 866 20.75 -1.99 21.11
C SER A 866 20.75 -0.76 22.02
N GLN A 867 19.77 0.15 21.89
CA GLN A 867 19.73 1.45 22.57
C GLN A 867 21.00 2.28 22.33
N ARG A 868 21.60 2.21 21.13
CA ARG A 868 22.81 2.97 20.77
C ARG A 868 22.47 4.06 19.76
N LEU A 869 22.98 5.28 19.98
CA LEU A 869 22.92 6.37 19.02
C LEU A 869 24.31 6.94 18.77
N VAL A 870 24.65 7.17 17.50
CA VAL A 870 25.92 7.73 17.06
C VAL A 870 25.66 8.78 15.97
N CYS A 871 26.15 10.00 16.20
CA CYS A 871 26.24 11.06 15.21
C CYS A 871 27.70 11.24 14.79
N TYR A 872 28.01 10.95 13.54
CA TYR A 872 29.38 10.96 13.04
C TYR A 872 29.48 11.33 11.57
N GLN A 873 30.69 11.74 11.19
CA GLN A 873 31.08 12.00 9.82
C GLN A 873 31.43 10.67 9.11
N GLU A 874 30.72 10.34 8.03
CA GLU A 874 31.05 9.17 7.21
C GLU A 874 32.48 9.26 6.64
N GLY A 875 33.18 8.12 6.63
CA GLY A 875 34.43 8.01 5.91
C GLY A 875 34.18 7.99 4.40
N LYS A 876 35.07 8.61 3.63
CA LYS A 876 35.07 8.47 2.17
C LYS A 876 35.30 7.04 1.71
#